data_AF-R7YVL7-F1
#
_entry.id   AF-R7YVL7-F1
#
_cell.length_a   1.000
_cell.length_b   1.000
_cell.length_c   1.000
_cell.angle_alpha   90.00
_cell.angle_beta   90.00
_cell.angle_gamma   90.00
#
_symmetry.space_group_name_H-M   'P 1'
#
loop_
_entity.id
_entity.type
_entity.pdbx_description
1 polymer ?
#
loop_
_entity_poly.entity_id
_entity_poly.type
_entity_poly.pdbx_seq_one_letter_code
_entity_poly.pdbx_strand_id
1 'polypeptide(L)'
;MNIGSKPESTYFTLDVLGRYICNTFDEALANSDPTTRAAAGLPPRSDMQPFDFIVIGGGTFGGALAEHLWFRSTGSSKRILVLEAGPFLIPEHQQNLPTLGLGGEVWGVPWNSNVSSTGLAYCVGGLSIWWGGWATRLLDSETPASVWPPTVLKELNDKKLSNGDNGYFRQSGQQLGVTTTNDFIFGDLHAALREQLYKALDSRKVAEATPLASLPDAPPVEILDTAPALTELAALLGASLPNPLPSTPAALAQLEQEFRNKLKLEAPLAVQARPEHAGFFPMNKFSTVPLLIKAARGASRESNGDDVRKRFMIVPRCHVKRLDVKSEPGGKRVTAIQTQRGEFPVASGCKIIIAQGAIESTRLALLSFGEDGRIGSNLMAHLRSNIDFQIPRTALTGLSPTIKALQSSALLVRGQHKFKKPDGTDDGTVGHFHLQITASGLGNAANPDSEVELFQTVPDMDTVKQHLLATDSKIVITIRGIGEMQPDNPNSNVTLDLDPNEVDYGERKAYVNLKLTVKDQQLWDAMDAASDELAVALANGGKVDIISRNPTTQIVERNVDATGLTTALPYRIPSTANDAGRRDGLGTTYHEAGTLRMGDDSSKSVTDANGKFHGVKNAYAVGLSVFPTVGSPNPMLTGIALARRLGDHLTPRGPTAPPPASNASGSPTASPPAPDTSGPADQ
;
A
#
# COMPACT_ATOMS: atom_id res chain seq x y z
N MET A 1 27.06 30.88 12.12
CA MET A 1 27.37 29.74 11.23
C MET A 1 27.39 28.50 12.09
N ASN A 2 26.36 27.67 12.02
CA ASN A 2 26.26 26.44 12.80
C ASN A 2 26.75 25.29 11.89
N ILE A 3 28.07 25.21 11.74
CA ILE A 3 28.75 24.19 10.95
C ILE A 3 28.92 23.00 11.92
N GLY A 4 28.13 21.92 11.74
CA GLY A 4 28.42 20.66 12.44
C GLY A 4 27.28 19.83 13.03
N SER A 5 25.99 20.07 12.74
CA SER A 5 24.91 19.19 13.27
C SER A 5 23.89 18.68 12.25
N LYS A 6 23.97 19.11 11.00
CA LYS A 6 23.15 18.58 9.90
C LYS A 6 24.01 18.43 8.64
N PRO A 7 23.92 17.32 7.89
CA PRO A 7 24.52 17.22 6.56
C PRO A 7 24.07 18.41 5.70
N GLU A 8 24.99 19.03 4.98
CA GLU A 8 24.64 20.09 4.04
C GLU A 8 23.79 19.50 2.90
N SER A 9 22.60 20.07 2.70
CA SER A 9 21.78 19.76 1.52
C SER A 9 22.42 20.43 0.32
N THR A 10 23.10 19.66 -0.53
CA THR A 10 23.65 20.18 -1.79
C THR A 10 22.77 19.74 -2.96
N TYR A 11 22.57 20.63 -3.93
CA TYR A 11 21.93 20.29 -5.21
C TYR A 11 22.65 19.12 -5.90
N PHE A 12 23.97 18.97 -5.69
CA PHE A 12 24.75 17.90 -6.26
C PHE A 12 24.39 16.52 -5.66
N THR A 13 24.32 16.37 -4.33
CA THR A 13 24.11 15.06 -3.70
C THR A 13 22.71 14.48 -3.86
N LEU A 14 21.65 15.31 -3.90
CA LEU A 14 20.28 14.82 -4.09
C LEU A 14 19.94 14.54 -5.57
N ASP A 15 20.61 15.21 -6.52
CA ASP A 15 20.15 15.23 -7.91
C ASP A 15 21.06 14.46 -8.88
N VAL A 16 22.19 13.86 -8.43
CA VAL A 16 23.02 13.03 -9.32
C VAL A 16 22.21 11.88 -9.89
N LEU A 17 21.56 11.05 -9.05
CA LEU A 17 20.72 9.96 -9.54
C LEU A 17 19.48 10.49 -10.28
N GLY A 18 18.91 11.59 -9.76
CA GLY A 18 17.79 12.30 -10.37
C GLY A 18 18.06 12.66 -11.83
N ARG A 19 19.24 13.21 -12.16
CA ARG A 19 19.57 13.65 -13.53
C ARG A 19 19.52 12.54 -14.58
N TYR A 20 19.86 11.31 -14.21
CA TYR A 20 19.88 10.17 -15.13
C TYR A 20 18.53 9.46 -15.28
N ILE A 21 17.58 9.77 -14.40
CA ILE A 21 16.23 9.17 -14.39
C ILE A 21 15.16 10.19 -14.79
N CYS A 22 15.32 11.44 -14.37
CA CYS A 22 14.37 12.53 -14.49
C CYS A 22 14.77 13.52 -15.60
N ASN A 23 13.87 14.45 -15.85
CA ASN A 23 13.95 15.52 -16.83
C ASN A 23 13.70 16.87 -16.14
N THR A 24 14.23 17.95 -16.69
CA THR A 24 13.88 19.30 -16.25
C THR A 24 12.53 19.73 -16.83
N PHE A 25 11.91 20.75 -16.21
CA PHE A 25 10.68 21.35 -16.74
C PHE A 25 10.88 21.91 -18.15
N ASP A 26 12.02 22.57 -18.38
CA ASP A 26 12.37 23.15 -19.68
C ASP A 26 12.65 22.07 -20.73
N GLU A 27 13.29 20.95 -20.35
CA GLU A 27 13.47 19.79 -21.24
C GLU A 27 12.11 19.22 -21.66
N ALA A 28 11.16 19.06 -20.73
CA ALA A 28 9.83 18.55 -21.06
C ALA A 28 9.06 19.50 -22.00
N LEU A 29 9.11 20.82 -21.76
CA LEU A 29 8.45 21.82 -22.61
C LEU A 29 9.09 21.94 -23.99
N ALA A 30 10.41 22.14 -24.06
CA ALA A 30 11.12 22.37 -25.32
C ALA A 30 11.12 21.16 -26.27
N ASN A 31 10.74 19.98 -25.75
CA ASN A 31 10.59 18.76 -26.53
C ASN A 31 9.11 18.35 -26.74
N SER A 32 8.14 19.18 -26.35
CA SER A 32 6.72 18.93 -26.59
C SER A 32 5.94 20.14 -27.17
N ASP A 33 6.49 21.36 -27.09
CA ASP A 33 5.87 22.59 -27.58
C ASP A 33 6.77 23.35 -28.59
N PRO A 34 6.33 23.57 -29.84
CA PRO A 34 7.12 24.25 -30.87
C PRO A 34 7.50 25.69 -30.51
N THR A 35 6.60 26.39 -29.81
CA THR A 35 6.82 27.78 -29.40
C THR A 35 7.95 27.86 -28.39
N THR A 36 7.90 27.03 -27.34
CA THR A 36 8.94 26.99 -26.30
C THR A 36 10.28 26.51 -26.87
N ARG A 37 10.27 25.54 -27.77
CA ARG A 37 11.47 25.07 -28.47
C ARG A 37 12.17 26.20 -29.24
N ALA A 38 11.41 26.99 -29.99
CA ALA A 38 11.93 28.14 -30.72
C ALA A 38 12.47 29.22 -29.77
N ALA A 39 11.75 29.49 -28.66
CA ALA A 39 12.19 30.43 -27.63
C ALA A 39 13.50 30.00 -26.94
N ALA A 40 13.73 28.69 -26.81
CA ALA A 40 14.98 28.11 -26.31
C ALA A 40 16.14 28.12 -27.34
N GLY A 41 15.93 28.66 -28.56
CA GLY A 41 16.95 28.69 -29.61
C GLY A 41 17.25 27.33 -30.25
N LEU A 42 16.38 26.34 -30.07
CA LEU A 42 16.55 25.00 -30.63
C LEU A 42 15.94 24.89 -32.03
N PRO A 43 16.54 24.11 -32.95
CA PRO A 43 16.05 24.00 -34.32
C PRO A 43 14.67 23.33 -34.37
N PRO A 44 13.75 23.76 -35.26
CA PRO A 44 12.41 23.17 -35.36
C PRO A 44 12.47 21.68 -35.70
N ARG A 45 11.47 20.92 -35.25
CA ARG A 45 11.37 19.47 -35.43
C ARG A 45 9.95 19.10 -35.85
N SER A 46 9.80 18.47 -37.01
CA SER A 46 8.50 18.05 -37.56
C SER A 46 7.93 16.80 -36.90
N ASP A 47 8.78 16.01 -36.24
CA ASP A 47 8.43 14.77 -35.55
C ASP A 47 8.11 14.98 -34.05
N MET A 48 8.04 16.23 -33.59
CA MET A 48 7.67 16.54 -32.21
C MET A 48 6.18 16.30 -31.98
N GLN A 49 5.86 15.70 -30.85
CA GLN A 49 4.49 15.36 -30.45
C GLN A 49 4.23 15.87 -29.03
N PRO A 50 3.01 16.34 -28.71
CA PRO A 50 2.65 16.64 -27.32
C PRO A 50 2.58 15.36 -26.47
N PHE A 51 2.41 15.53 -25.16
CA PHE A 51 2.13 14.41 -24.27
C PHE A 51 0.68 13.94 -24.40
N ASP A 52 0.46 12.62 -24.48
CA ASP A 52 -0.87 11.99 -24.48
C ASP A 52 -1.42 11.85 -23.07
N PHE A 53 -0.54 11.68 -22.09
CA PHE A 53 -0.87 11.54 -20.68
C PHE A 53 0.01 12.44 -19.83
N ILE A 54 -0.59 13.21 -18.93
CA ILE A 54 0.12 13.95 -17.88
C ILE A 54 -0.41 13.48 -16.53
N VAL A 55 0.46 12.87 -15.74
CA VAL A 55 0.20 12.40 -14.38
C VAL A 55 0.73 13.43 -13.39
N ILE A 56 -0.14 13.96 -12.55
CA ILE A 56 0.15 14.98 -11.53
C ILE A 56 0.28 14.27 -10.19
N GLY A 57 1.50 14.18 -9.66
CA GLY A 57 1.88 13.36 -8.52
C GLY A 57 2.59 12.09 -8.99
N GLY A 58 3.91 12.05 -8.81
CA GLY A 58 4.78 10.91 -9.08
C GLY A 58 4.90 9.94 -7.90
N GLY A 59 3.94 9.97 -6.97
CA GLY A 59 3.89 9.13 -5.78
C GLY A 59 3.47 7.68 -6.08
N THR A 60 2.87 7.02 -5.09
CA THR A 60 2.45 5.61 -5.17
C THR A 60 1.59 5.32 -6.42
N PHE A 61 0.36 5.81 -6.47
CA PHE A 61 -0.59 5.38 -7.50
C PHE A 61 -0.34 6.06 -8.85
N GLY A 62 0.11 7.31 -8.83
CA GLY A 62 0.52 8.03 -10.02
C GLY A 62 1.72 7.37 -10.70
N GLY A 63 2.74 6.98 -9.93
CA GLY A 63 3.91 6.28 -10.46
C GLY A 63 3.58 4.90 -11.03
N ALA A 64 2.76 4.12 -10.33
CA ALA A 64 2.30 2.82 -10.82
C ALA A 64 1.48 2.93 -12.11
N LEU A 65 0.55 3.90 -12.18
CA LEU A 65 -0.23 4.16 -13.40
C LEU A 65 0.67 4.62 -14.55
N ALA A 66 1.62 5.52 -14.29
CA ALA A 66 2.51 6.06 -15.32
C ALA A 66 3.37 4.96 -15.96
N GLU A 67 3.96 4.06 -15.17
CA GLU A 67 4.69 2.90 -15.71
C GLU A 67 3.77 1.99 -16.51
N HIS A 68 2.56 1.72 -16.00
CA HIS A 68 1.60 0.85 -16.69
C HIS A 68 1.14 1.44 -18.02
N LEU A 69 0.88 2.76 -18.09
CA LEU A 69 0.57 3.47 -19.33
C LEU A 69 1.72 3.38 -20.34
N TRP A 70 2.96 3.57 -19.90
CA TRP A 70 4.15 3.42 -20.74
C TRP A 70 4.28 2.01 -21.31
N PHE A 71 4.16 1.00 -20.44
CA PHE A 71 4.25 -0.41 -20.79
C PHE A 71 3.16 -0.82 -21.78
N ARG A 72 1.90 -0.45 -21.52
CA ARG A 72 0.77 -0.76 -22.41
C ARG A 72 0.84 -0.04 -23.76
N SER A 73 1.56 1.06 -23.79
CA SER A 73 1.81 1.84 -25.00
C SER A 73 3.03 1.34 -25.78
N THR A 74 3.62 0.19 -25.44
CA THR A 74 4.74 -0.41 -26.20
C THR A 74 4.36 -0.58 -27.67
N GLY A 75 5.26 -0.17 -28.57
CA GLY A 75 5.01 -0.19 -30.02
C GLY A 75 4.15 0.97 -30.54
N SER A 76 3.72 1.89 -29.68
CA SER A 76 3.05 3.14 -30.09
C SER A 76 3.92 4.37 -29.82
N SER A 77 3.59 5.50 -30.45
CA SER A 77 4.25 6.80 -30.21
C SER A 77 3.70 7.56 -29.01
N LYS A 78 2.83 6.96 -28.19
CA LYS A 78 2.20 7.68 -27.07
C LYS A 78 3.24 8.13 -26.05
N ARG A 79 3.11 9.36 -25.55
CA ARG A 79 4.04 9.99 -24.60
C ARG A 79 3.36 10.26 -23.25
N ILE A 80 4.09 9.99 -22.17
CA ILE A 80 3.67 10.12 -20.78
C ILE A 80 4.61 11.09 -20.06
N LEU A 81 4.03 12.05 -19.33
CA LEU A 81 4.73 12.98 -18.45
C LEU A 81 4.26 12.77 -17.01
N VAL A 82 5.20 12.72 -16.07
CA VAL A 82 4.93 12.72 -14.63
C VAL A 82 5.44 14.03 -14.05
N LEU A 83 4.57 14.80 -13.39
CA LEU A 83 4.93 16.01 -12.65
C LEU A 83 4.91 15.71 -11.16
N GLU A 84 6.05 15.86 -10.49
CA GLU A 84 6.20 15.57 -9.05
C GLU A 84 6.68 16.81 -8.30
N ALA A 85 6.00 17.17 -7.23
CA ALA A 85 6.29 18.38 -6.45
C ALA A 85 7.63 18.28 -5.71
N GLY A 86 8.03 17.09 -5.28
CA GLY A 86 9.28 16.81 -4.59
C GLY A 86 10.45 16.36 -5.48
N PRO A 87 11.64 16.15 -4.90
CA PRO A 87 12.80 15.60 -5.61
C PRO A 87 12.68 14.11 -5.91
N PHE A 88 13.58 13.60 -6.75
CA PHE A 88 13.96 12.19 -6.72
C PHE A 88 14.92 11.98 -5.54
N LEU A 89 14.53 11.18 -4.53
CA LEU A 89 15.32 11.03 -3.31
C LEU A 89 16.16 9.75 -3.30
N ILE A 90 15.51 8.59 -3.39
CA ILE A 90 16.16 7.28 -3.39
C ILE A 90 15.54 6.35 -4.43
N PRO A 91 16.30 5.39 -4.97
CA PRO A 91 15.84 4.54 -6.06
C PRO A 91 14.93 3.38 -5.64
N GLU A 92 14.65 3.22 -4.34
CA GLU A 92 13.98 2.04 -3.77
C GLU A 92 13.26 2.39 -2.45
N HIS A 93 12.52 1.45 -1.85
CA HIS A 93 11.96 1.57 -0.51
C HIS A 93 13.04 1.84 0.56
N GLN A 94 12.77 2.70 1.55
CA GLN A 94 13.78 3.12 2.54
C GLN A 94 14.36 1.96 3.35
N GLN A 95 13.53 0.97 3.68
CA GLN A 95 13.92 -0.21 4.49
C GLN A 95 14.83 -1.18 3.73
N ASN A 96 14.99 -1.00 2.40
CA ASN A 96 15.92 -1.77 1.60
C ASN A 96 17.33 -1.14 1.59
N LEU A 97 17.53 -0.03 2.31
CA LEU A 97 18.79 0.71 2.35
C LEU A 97 19.39 0.69 3.77
N PRO A 98 20.72 0.51 3.92
CA PRO A 98 21.39 0.55 5.21
C PRO A 98 21.64 2.01 5.64
N THR A 99 20.57 2.78 5.90
CA THR A 99 20.67 4.23 6.19
C THR A 99 19.98 4.61 7.50
N LEU A 100 20.62 5.48 8.29
CA LEU A 100 20.05 6.10 9.49
C LEU A 100 19.48 7.49 9.17
N GLY A 101 18.20 7.72 9.46
CA GLY A 101 17.60 9.07 9.46
C GLY A 101 17.32 9.69 8.09
N LEU A 102 17.06 8.89 7.05
CA LEU A 102 16.74 9.38 5.70
C LEU A 102 15.31 9.97 5.62
N GLY A 103 15.15 11.08 4.88
CA GLY A 103 13.87 11.52 4.34
C GLY A 103 13.20 12.68 5.08
N GLY A 104 13.79 13.20 6.17
CA GLY A 104 13.23 14.36 6.89
C GLY A 104 13.04 15.61 6.02
N GLU A 105 13.80 15.71 4.92
CA GLU A 105 13.76 16.80 3.94
C GLU A 105 12.60 16.71 2.92
N VAL A 106 11.88 15.59 2.84
CA VAL A 106 10.74 15.40 1.92
C VAL A 106 9.39 15.38 2.61
N TRP A 107 9.31 15.39 3.93
CA TRP A 107 8.04 15.36 4.67
C TRP A 107 7.47 16.77 4.88
N GLY A 108 6.17 16.94 4.66
CA GLY A 108 5.48 18.21 4.92
C GLY A 108 3.96 18.08 5.00
N VAL A 109 3.32 19.05 5.65
CA VAL A 109 1.85 19.19 5.74
C VAL A 109 1.44 20.46 4.97
N PRO A 110 0.85 20.35 3.75
CA PRO A 110 0.50 21.51 2.92
C PRO A 110 -0.89 22.10 3.24
N TRP A 111 -1.63 21.51 4.18
CA TRP A 111 -3.00 21.88 4.52
C TRP A 111 -3.13 22.28 5.99
N ASN A 112 -4.20 23.01 6.29
CA ASN A 112 -4.63 23.25 7.67
C ASN A 112 -5.66 22.19 8.06
N SER A 113 -5.77 21.88 9.36
CA SER A 113 -6.63 20.78 9.81
C SER A 113 -7.14 21.01 11.24
N ASN A 114 -8.34 20.49 11.53
CA ASN A 114 -8.89 20.45 12.89
C ASN A 114 -8.27 19.35 13.77
N VAL A 115 -7.57 18.40 13.16
CA VAL A 115 -6.80 17.33 13.82
C VAL A 115 -5.33 17.42 13.41
N SER A 116 -4.43 16.93 14.26
CA SER A 116 -3.02 16.81 13.88
C SER A 116 -2.87 15.92 12.65
N SER A 117 -1.94 16.27 11.76
CA SER A 117 -1.67 15.49 10.56
C SER A 117 -0.20 15.14 10.46
N THR A 118 0.09 13.96 9.93
CA THR A 118 1.44 13.49 9.66
C THR A 118 1.98 13.94 8.29
N GLY A 119 1.13 14.51 7.43
CA GLY A 119 1.55 15.07 6.14
C GLY A 119 1.80 14.03 5.04
N LEU A 120 2.52 14.46 4.00
CA LEU A 120 2.89 13.65 2.84
C LEU A 120 4.41 13.64 2.64
N ALA A 121 4.90 12.58 2.01
CA ALA A 121 6.26 12.53 1.46
C ALA A 121 6.24 13.13 0.04
N TYR A 122 6.84 14.30 -0.12
CA TYR A 122 7.07 14.99 -1.38
C TYR A 122 8.31 14.45 -2.05
N CYS A 123 8.16 13.41 -2.85
CA CYS A 123 9.23 12.87 -3.66
C CYS A 123 8.69 11.92 -4.72
N VAL A 124 9.51 11.65 -5.73
CA VAL A 124 9.24 10.57 -6.68
C VAL A 124 9.12 9.26 -5.89
N GLY A 125 7.99 8.57 -6.03
CA GLY A 125 7.61 7.38 -5.25
C GLY A 125 6.67 7.67 -4.08
N GLY A 126 6.69 8.88 -3.51
CA GLY A 126 5.81 9.31 -2.42
C GLY A 126 5.76 8.31 -1.25
N LEU A 127 4.60 8.14 -0.63
CA LEU A 127 4.42 7.26 0.55
C LEU A 127 4.81 5.79 0.30
N SER A 128 4.88 5.31 -0.95
CA SER A 128 5.27 3.93 -1.26
C SER A 128 6.70 3.55 -0.89
N ILE A 129 7.56 4.52 -0.56
CA ILE A 129 8.92 4.25 -0.10
C ILE A 129 8.99 4.18 1.45
N TRP A 130 7.95 4.65 2.17
CA TRP A 130 7.93 4.72 3.65
C TRP A 130 6.89 3.82 4.32
N TRP A 131 5.99 3.21 3.55
CA TRP A 131 4.88 2.43 4.08
C TRP A 131 5.28 1.11 4.79
N GLY A 132 4.34 0.53 5.53
CA GLY A 132 4.54 -0.69 6.34
C GLY A 132 4.61 -2.00 5.55
N GLY A 133 4.20 -2.04 4.28
CA GLY A 133 4.20 -3.26 3.46
C GLY A 133 2.94 -4.12 3.59
N TRP A 134 2.00 -3.78 4.47
CA TRP A 134 0.71 -4.48 4.61
C TRP A 134 -0.19 -4.23 3.39
N ALA A 135 -0.49 -5.28 2.61
CA ALA A 135 -1.31 -5.18 1.40
C ALA A 135 -2.53 -6.10 1.48
N THR A 136 -3.33 -5.91 2.52
CA THR A 136 -4.55 -6.65 2.76
C THR A 136 -5.65 -6.29 1.75
N ARG A 137 -6.45 -7.26 1.32
CA ARG A 137 -7.55 -7.06 0.38
C ARG A 137 -8.84 -6.63 1.07
N LEU A 138 -9.64 -5.77 0.43
CA LEU A 138 -11.03 -5.51 0.84
C LEU A 138 -11.90 -6.78 0.70
N LEU A 139 -12.76 -7.00 1.69
CA LEU A 139 -13.80 -8.01 1.64
C LEU A 139 -15.02 -7.52 0.87
N ASP A 140 -15.83 -8.44 0.36
CA ASP A 140 -17.10 -8.10 -0.29
C ASP A 140 -18.04 -7.34 0.66
N SER A 141 -17.98 -7.63 1.96
CA SER A 141 -18.74 -6.91 2.99
C SER A 141 -18.24 -5.48 3.25
N GLU A 142 -16.99 -5.17 2.89
CA GLU A 142 -16.39 -3.82 2.97
C GLU A 142 -16.62 -3.02 1.68
N THR A 143 -17.11 -3.67 0.63
CA THR A 143 -17.32 -3.11 -0.71
C THR A 143 -18.74 -3.35 -1.23
N PRO A 144 -19.78 -2.89 -0.50
CA PRO A 144 -21.16 -3.17 -0.86
C PRO A 144 -21.50 -2.63 -2.26
N ALA A 145 -22.14 -3.45 -3.09
CA ALA A 145 -22.54 -3.12 -4.46
C ALA A 145 -23.55 -1.95 -4.56
N SER A 146 -24.15 -1.54 -3.44
CA SER A 146 -24.98 -0.33 -3.36
C SER A 146 -24.16 0.97 -3.33
N VAL A 147 -22.86 0.87 -3.07
CA VAL A 147 -21.93 2.01 -2.91
C VAL A 147 -20.84 1.97 -3.97
N TRP A 148 -20.28 0.79 -4.25
CA TRP A 148 -19.25 0.61 -5.28
C TRP A 148 -19.87 0.28 -6.65
N PRO A 149 -19.34 0.83 -7.76
CA PRO A 149 -19.78 0.43 -9.10
C PRO A 149 -19.62 -1.09 -9.32
N PRO A 150 -20.67 -1.82 -9.73
CA PRO A 150 -20.62 -3.28 -9.88
C PRO A 150 -19.55 -3.77 -10.86
N THR A 151 -19.28 -2.99 -11.92
CA THR A 151 -18.24 -3.31 -12.91
C THR A 151 -16.84 -3.27 -12.30
N VAL A 152 -16.58 -2.32 -11.40
CA VAL A 152 -15.31 -2.21 -10.67
C VAL A 152 -15.13 -3.42 -9.78
N LEU A 153 -16.12 -3.75 -8.95
CA LEU A 153 -16.05 -4.91 -8.04
C LEU A 153 -15.79 -6.21 -8.79
N LYS A 154 -16.51 -6.41 -9.90
CA LYS A 154 -16.34 -7.59 -10.74
C LYS A 154 -14.90 -7.69 -11.25
N GLU A 155 -14.36 -6.64 -11.86
CA GLU A 155 -13.02 -6.67 -12.46
C GLU A 155 -11.89 -6.73 -11.41
N LEU A 156 -12.12 -6.18 -10.21
CA LEU A 156 -11.21 -6.35 -9.07
C LEU A 156 -11.15 -7.82 -8.62
N ASN A 157 -12.32 -8.45 -8.46
CA ASN A 157 -12.48 -9.77 -7.85
C ASN A 157 -12.33 -10.95 -8.82
N ASP A 158 -12.56 -10.76 -10.12
CA ASP A 158 -12.45 -11.82 -11.14
C ASP A 158 -11.06 -12.49 -11.09
N LYS A 159 -10.99 -13.82 -11.27
CA LYS A 159 -9.69 -14.49 -11.48
C LYS A 159 -9.08 -14.13 -12.84
N LYS A 160 -9.94 -13.99 -13.84
CA LYS A 160 -9.63 -13.64 -15.22
C LYS A 160 -10.60 -12.58 -15.71
N LEU A 161 -10.07 -11.52 -16.32
CA LEU A 161 -10.84 -10.52 -17.03
C LEU A 161 -11.40 -11.10 -18.33
N SER A 162 -12.37 -10.41 -18.92
CA SER A 162 -13.02 -10.82 -20.19
C SER A 162 -12.04 -10.97 -21.36
N ASN A 163 -10.87 -10.33 -21.29
CA ASN A 163 -9.81 -10.41 -22.29
C ASN A 163 -8.78 -11.53 -22.02
N GLY A 164 -8.98 -12.34 -20.99
CA GLY A 164 -8.08 -13.43 -20.59
C GLY A 164 -6.91 -13.04 -19.68
N ASP A 165 -6.69 -11.75 -19.43
CA ASP A 165 -5.71 -11.29 -18.44
C ASP A 165 -6.16 -11.68 -17.01
N ASN A 166 -5.24 -11.72 -16.04
CA ASN A 166 -5.58 -11.90 -14.63
C ASN A 166 -6.46 -10.75 -14.12
N GLY A 167 -7.37 -10.97 -13.16
CA GLY A 167 -8.09 -9.85 -12.54
C GLY A 167 -7.22 -8.95 -11.69
N TYR A 168 -7.73 -7.77 -11.32
CA TYR A 168 -6.88 -6.69 -10.85
C TYR A 168 -6.32 -6.90 -9.44
N PHE A 169 -7.01 -7.59 -8.53
CA PHE A 169 -6.38 -7.95 -7.25
C PHE A 169 -5.23 -8.96 -7.43
N ARG A 170 -5.37 -9.93 -8.34
CA ARG A 170 -4.29 -10.87 -8.67
C ARG A 170 -3.10 -10.14 -9.30
N GLN A 171 -3.34 -9.27 -10.27
CA GLN A 171 -2.28 -8.47 -10.89
C GLN A 171 -1.58 -7.55 -9.88
N SER A 172 -2.35 -6.87 -9.03
CA SER A 172 -1.79 -6.00 -7.98
C SER A 172 -1.00 -6.81 -6.97
N GLY A 173 -1.48 -7.99 -6.60
CA GLY A 173 -0.79 -8.86 -5.66
C GLY A 173 0.57 -9.31 -6.20
N GLN A 174 0.62 -9.68 -7.47
CA GLN A 174 1.86 -10.03 -8.18
C GLN A 174 2.82 -8.83 -8.26
N GLN A 175 2.31 -7.63 -8.58
CA GLN A 175 3.13 -6.43 -8.66
C GLN A 175 3.73 -6.01 -7.31
N LEU A 176 3.00 -6.23 -6.22
CA LEU A 176 3.44 -5.92 -4.86
C LEU A 176 4.31 -7.03 -4.24
N GLY A 177 4.30 -8.23 -4.81
CA GLY A 177 5.00 -9.39 -4.25
C GLY A 177 4.27 -10.08 -3.08
N VAL A 178 2.96 -9.88 -2.92
CA VAL A 178 2.19 -10.50 -1.81
C VAL A 178 1.63 -11.89 -2.12
N THR A 179 1.99 -12.44 -3.27
CA THR A 179 1.52 -13.76 -3.73
C THR A 179 2.37 -14.92 -3.23
N THR A 180 3.46 -14.63 -2.52
CA THR A 180 4.30 -15.63 -1.85
C THR A 180 4.15 -15.45 -0.34
N THR A 181 3.76 -16.51 0.33
CA THR A 181 3.75 -16.57 1.80
C THR A 181 5.01 -17.29 2.26
N ASN A 182 5.57 -16.87 3.41
CA ASN A 182 6.65 -17.56 4.12
C ASN A 182 8.02 -17.65 3.40
N ASP A 183 8.29 -16.80 2.41
CA ASP A 183 9.66 -16.62 1.92
C ASP A 183 10.44 -15.56 2.72
N PHE A 184 9.76 -14.55 3.26
CA PHE A 184 10.32 -13.49 4.10
C PHE A 184 10.13 -13.72 5.62
N ILE A 185 8.90 -14.02 6.07
CA ILE A 185 8.58 -14.28 7.50
C ILE A 185 8.37 -15.78 7.71
N PHE A 186 9.29 -16.44 8.42
CA PHE A 186 9.21 -17.87 8.69
C PHE A 186 10.04 -18.25 9.92
N GLY A 187 9.86 -19.48 10.40
CA GLY A 187 10.64 -20.05 11.51
C GLY A 187 9.78 -20.44 12.71
N ASP A 188 10.45 -20.90 13.77
CA ASP A 188 9.81 -21.52 14.92
C ASP A 188 8.92 -20.54 15.70
N LEU A 189 9.33 -19.27 15.86
CA LEU A 189 8.47 -18.26 16.50
C LEU A 189 7.18 -18.10 15.72
N HIS A 190 7.29 -17.94 14.40
CA HIS A 190 6.16 -17.70 13.54
C HIS A 190 5.19 -18.90 13.53
N ALA A 191 5.72 -20.12 13.38
CA ALA A 191 4.92 -21.34 13.41
C ALA A 191 4.18 -21.54 14.75
N ALA A 192 4.87 -21.34 15.88
CA ALA A 192 4.28 -21.49 17.22
C ALA A 192 3.23 -20.42 17.50
N LEU A 193 3.49 -19.16 17.14
CA LEU A 193 2.56 -18.06 17.32
C LEU A 193 1.29 -18.25 16.48
N ARG A 194 1.44 -18.64 15.20
CA ARG A 194 0.32 -18.93 14.30
C ARG A 194 -0.56 -20.05 14.83
N GLU A 195 0.04 -21.11 15.35
CA GLU A 195 -0.68 -22.25 15.92
C GLU A 195 -1.49 -21.85 17.17
N GLN A 196 -0.88 -21.08 18.07
CA GLN A 196 -1.56 -20.59 19.26
C GLN A 196 -2.69 -19.62 18.91
N LEU A 197 -2.45 -18.71 17.96
CA LEU A 197 -3.45 -17.78 17.44
C LEU A 197 -4.64 -18.53 16.82
N TYR A 198 -4.36 -19.49 15.95
CA TYR A 198 -5.37 -20.34 15.32
C TYR A 198 -6.28 -20.99 16.36
N LYS A 199 -5.70 -21.64 17.38
CA LYS A 199 -6.46 -22.29 18.46
C LYS A 199 -7.33 -21.30 19.24
N ALA A 200 -6.83 -20.10 19.52
CA ALA A 200 -7.58 -19.08 20.22
C ALA A 200 -8.81 -18.63 19.42
N LEU A 201 -8.65 -18.42 18.11
CA LEU A 201 -9.74 -18.00 17.23
C LEU A 201 -10.75 -19.11 16.97
N ASP A 202 -10.28 -20.35 16.77
CA ASP A 202 -11.12 -21.53 16.57
C ASP A 202 -11.97 -21.83 17.82
N SER A 203 -11.39 -21.61 19.01
CA SER A 203 -12.10 -21.69 20.30
C SER A 203 -12.92 -20.45 20.64
N ARG A 204 -13.05 -19.49 19.71
CA ARG A 204 -13.83 -18.24 19.88
C ARG A 204 -13.44 -17.43 21.11
N LYS A 205 -12.14 -17.38 21.45
CA LYS A 205 -11.62 -16.56 22.56
C LYS A 205 -11.59 -15.06 22.27
N VAL A 206 -11.69 -14.67 20.99
CA VAL A 206 -11.81 -13.27 20.56
C VAL A 206 -13.20 -13.10 19.96
N ALA A 207 -14.08 -12.35 20.63
CA ALA A 207 -15.51 -12.32 20.35
C ALA A 207 -15.82 -11.76 18.96
N GLU A 208 -15.21 -10.61 18.65
CA GLU A 208 -15.43 -9.84 17.41
C GLU A 208 -14.52 -10.29 16.26
N ALA A 209 -13.70 -11.33 16.45
CA ALA A 209 -12.93 -11.91 15.35
C ALA A 209 -13.86 -12.61 14.35
N THR A 210 -13.68 -12.31 13.06
CA THR A 210 -14.41 -12.94 11.98
C THR A 210 -14.02 -14.43 11.90
N PRO A 211 -14.99 -15.37 11.84
CA PRO A 211 -14.68 -16.79 11.71
C PRO A 211 -13.80 -17.09 10.50
N LEU A 212 -12.68 -17.79 10.68
CA LEU A 212 -11.71 -18.07 9.61
C LEU A 212 -12.33 -18.80 8.40
N ALA A 213 -13.30 -19.67 8.64
CA ALA A 213 -14.02 -20.38 7.58
C ALA A 213 -14.85 -19.45 6.68
N SER A 214 -15.24 -18.26 7.16
CA SER A 214 -16.03 -17.28 6.40
C SER A 214 -15.17 -16.29 5.59
N LEU A 215 -13.87 -16.21 5.88
CA LEU A 215 -12.95 -15.36 5.14
C LEU A 215 -12.56 -16.00 3.80
N PRO A 216 -12.24 -15.21 2.77
CA PRO A 216 -11.68 -15.72 1.53
C PRO A 216 -10.35 -16.46 1.78
N ASP A 217 -9.93 -17.26 0.81
CA ASP A 217 -8.61 -17.89 0.85
C ASP A 217 -7.48 -16.84 0.85
N ALA A 218 -6.35 -17.19 1.44
CA ALA A 218 -5.17 -16.32 1.47
C ALA A 218 -4.63 -16.07 0.06
N PRO A 219 -3.96 -14.92 -0.20
CA PRO A 219 -3.54 -14.54 -1.54
C PRO A 219 -2.78 -15.62 -2.34
N PRO A 220 -1.80 -16.37 -1.78
CA PRO A 220 -1.09 -17.40 -2.54
C PRO A 220 -1.96 -18.56 -3.01
N VAL A 221 -3.07 -18.82 -2.32
CA VAL A 221 -4.05 -19.87 -2.69
C VAL A 221 -5.07 -19.32 -3.67
N GLU A 222 -5.56 -18.10 -3.40
CA GLU A 222 -6.59 -17.46 -4.21
C GLU A 222 -6.17 -17.26 -5.67
N ILE A 223 -4.89 -16.93 -5.89
CA ILE A 223 -4.36 -16.70 -7.24
C ILE A 223 -4.24 -17.98 -8.09
N LEU A 224 -4.39 -19.17 -7.51
CA LEU A 224 -4.27 -20.42 -8.24
C LEU A 224 -5.51 -20.66 -9.11
N ASP A 225 -5.27 -21.07 -10.35
CA ASP A 225 -6.35 -21.44 -11.28
C ASP A 225 -6.94 -22.83 -10.92
N THR A 226 -6.13 -23.70 -10.28
CA THR A 226 -6.52 -25.00 -9.74
C THR A 226 -6.39 -25.03 -8.22
N ALA A 227 -7.28 -25.73 -7.52
CA ALA A 227 -7.17 -25.87 -6.07
C ALA A 227 -5.85 -26.58 -5.69
N PRO A 228 -5.10 -26.08 -4.69
CA PRO A 228 -3.84 -26.68 -4.29
C PRO A 228 -4.06 -28.03 -3.61
N ALA A 229 -3.13 -28.96 -3.80
CA ALA A 229 -3.08 -30.20 -3.05
C ALA A 229 -2.69 -29.96 -1.58
N LEU A 230 -3.03 -30.89 -0.70
CA LEU A 230 -2.69 -30.81 0.72
C LEU A 230 -1.18 -30.63 0.97
N THR A 231 -0.32 -31.25 0.16
CA THR A 231 1.14 -31.08 0.20
C THR A 231 1.58 -29.66 -0.13
N GLU A 232 0.90 -28.97 -1.04
CA GLU A 232 1.20 -27.59 -1.42
C GLU A 232 0.77 -26.62 -0.33
N LEU A 233 -0.41 -26.85 0.29
CA LEU A 233 -0.84 -26.09 1.48
C LEU A 233 0.14 -26.26 2.65
N ALA A 234 0.62 -27.48 2.89
CA ALA A 234 1.64 -27.76 3.90
C ALA A 234 2.93 -26.98 3.62
N ALA A 235 3.40 -27.00 2.36
CA ALA A 235 4.60 -26.31 1.92
C ALA A 235 4.48 -24.78 2.08
N LEU A 236 3.33 -24.19 1.71
CA LEU A 236 3.05 -22.77 1.92
C LEU A 236 3.10 -22.38 3.40
N LEU A 237 2.65 -23.25 4.30
CA LEU A 237 2.71 -23.03 5.75
C LEU A 237 4.09 -23.32 6.36
N GLY A 238 5.02 -23.95 5.63
CA GLY A 238 6.23 -24.53 6.20
C GLY A 238 5.94 -25.64 7.22
N ALA A 239 4.82 -26.35 7.07
CA ALA A 239 4.35 -27.38 8.00
C ALA A 239 4.60 -28.80 7.46
N SER A 240 4.87 -29.74 8.37
CA SER A 240 4.92 -31.17 8.05
C SER A 240 3.52 -31.78 8.03
N LEU A 241 3.30 -32.72 7.12
CA LEU A 241 2.07 -33.52 7.12
C LEU A 241 2.10 -34.57 8.25
N PRO A 242 0.94 -34.89 8.85
CA PRO A 242 0.83 -36.04 9.76
C PRO A 242 1.26 -37.34 9.05
N ASN A 243 1.96 -38.21 9.79
CA ASN A 243 2.37 -39.51 9.30
C ASN A 243 1.97 -40.61 10.31
N PRO A 244 1.03 -41.52 9.96
CA PRO A 244 0.32 -41.61 8.68
C PRO A 244 -0.67 -40.46 8.49
N LEU A 245 -1.02 -40.17 7.22
CA LEU A 245 -2.12 -39.27 6.90
C LEU A 245 -3.46 -39.82 7.44
N PRO A 246 -4.44 -38.95 7.73
CA PRO A 246 -5.77 -39.39 8.12
C PRO A 246 -6.37 -40.37 7.12
N SER A 247 -6.95 -41.47 7.62
CA SER A 247 -7.43 -42.58 6.80
C SER A 247 -8.85 -42.38 6.23
N THR A 248 -9.57 -41.34 6.68
CA THR A 248 -10.95 -41.06 6.22
C THR A 248 -11.00 -39.79 5.38
N PRO A 249 -11.85 -39.73 4.33
CA PRO A 249 -12.04 -38.52 3.54
C PRO A 249 -12.45 -37.30 4.37
N ALA A 250 -13.29 -37.49 5.40
CA ALA A 250 -13.73 -36.41 6.28
C ALA A 250 -12.56 -35.82 7.09
N ALA A 251 -11.69 -36.67 7.65
CA ALA A 251 -10.53 -36.19 8.40
C ALA A 251 -9.48 -35.53 7.50
N LEU A 252 -9.34 -35.98 6.24
CA LEU A 252 -8.50 -35.31 5.25
C LEU A 252 -9.04 -33.91 4.89
N ALA A 253 -10.35 -33.79 4.64
CA ALA A 253 -10.99 -32.50 4.35
C ALA A 253 -10.88 -31.53 5.54
N GLN A 254 -10.99 -32.03 6.78
CA GLN A 254 -10.78 -31.24 7.98
C GLN A 254 -9.35 -30.71 8.09
N LEU A 255 -8.36 -31.56 7.83
CA LEU A 255 -6.94 -31.17 7.82
C LEU A 255 -6.65 -30.13 6.73
N GLU A 256 -7.23 -30.31 5.54
CA GLU A 256 -7.11 -29.32 4.46
C GLU A 256 -7.71 -27.98 4.87
N GLN A 257 -8.92 -27.99 5.46
CA GLN A 257 -9.58 -26.77 5.92
C GLN A 257 -8.81 -26.08 7.05
N GLU A 258 -8.21 -26.84 7.96
CA GLU A 258 -7.32 -26.31 8.99
C GLU A 258 -6.13 -25.58 8.37
N PHE A 259 -5.48 -26.16 7.35
CA PHE A 259 -4.35 -25.51 6.68
C PHE A 259 -4.77 -24.24 5.94
N ARG A 260 -5.91 -24.26 5.24
CA ARG A 260 -6.48 -23.06 4.62
C ARG A 260 -6.76 -21.97 5.65
N ASN A 261 -7.35 -22.33 6.80
CA ASN A 261 -7.65 -21.37 7.87
C ASN A 261 -6.37 -20.79 8.50
N LYS A 262 -5.30 -21.59 8.67
CA LYS A 262 -3.99 -21.09 9.13
C LYS A 262 -3.37 -20.13 8.13
N LEU A 263 -3.47 -20.42 6.82
CA LEU A 263 -2.97 -19.51 5.78
C LEU A 263 -3.67 -18.15 5.80
N LYS A 264 -4.95 -18.08 6.21
CA LYS A 264 -5.68 -16.81 6.33
C LYS A 264 -5.16 -15.90 7.46
N LEU A 265 -4.35 -16.44 8.37
CA LEU A 265 -3.65 -15.68 9.42
C LEU A 265 -2.34 -15.09 8.94
N GLU A 266 -1.83 -15.50 7.78
CA GLU A 266 -0.57 -15.02 7.23
C GLU A 266 -0.68 -13.54 6.85
N ALA A 267 0.32 -12.76 7.24
CA ALA A 267 0.36 -11.35 6.89
C ALA A 267 0.64 -11.20 5.37
N PRO A 268 -0.23 -10.50 4.61
CA PRO A 268 0.01 -10.24 3.19
C PRO A 268 1.02 -9.09 3.04
N LEU A 269 2.30 -9.38 3.23
CA LEU A 269 3.39 -8.41 3.18
C LEU A 269 3.97 -8.27 1.78
N ALA A 270 4.12 -7.02 1.32
CA ALA A 270 4.72 -6.66 0.03
C ALA A 270 6.25 -6.66 0.10
N VAL A 271 6.80 -7.83 0.44
CA VAL A 271 8.24 -8.09 0.57
C VAL A 271 8.52 -9.45 -0.04
N GLN A 272 9.48 -9.52 -0.96
CA GLN A 272 9.99 -10.80 -1.47
C GLN A 272 11.45 -10.95 -1.05
N ALA A 273 11.80 -12.12 -0.52
CA ALA A 273 13.16 -12.41 -0.09
C ALA A 273 13.92 -13.26 -1.12
N ARG A 274 13.20 -13.98 -1.98
CA ARG A 274 13.78 -14.83 -3.01
C ARG A 274 13.79 -14.13 -4.37
N PRO A 275 14.91 -14.15 -5.10
CA PRO A 275 14.94 -13.63 -6.45
C PRO A 275 14.15 -14.52 -7.40
N GLU A 276 13.45 -13.92 -8.36
CA GLU A 276 12.70 -14.64 -9.41
C GLU A 276 13.63 -15.37 -10.41
N HIS A 277 14.92 -15.01 -10.43
CA HIS A 277 15.92 -15.57 -11.33
C HIS A 277 17.23 -15.84 -10.59
N ALA A 278 17.86 -16.98 -10.89
CA ALA A 278 19.17 -17.32 -10.33
C ALA A 278 20.22 -16.24 -10.67
N GLY A 279 20.99 -15.82 -9.68
CA GLY A 279 22.01 -14.76 -9.83
C GLY A 279 21.50 -13.32 -9.70
N PHE A 280 20.20 -13.10 -9.46
CA PHE A 280 19.64 -11.77 -9.21
C PHE A 280 19.52 -11.51 -7.70
N PHE A 281 19.56 -10.24 -7.30
CA PHE A 281 19.13 -9.84 -5.96
C PHE A 281 17.58 -9.86 -5.89
N PRO A 282 16.98 -10.19 -4.74
CA PRO A 282 15.53 -10.14 -4.59
C PRO A 282 14.99 -8.71 -4.77
N MET A 283 13.78 -8.62 -5.32
CA MET A 283 12.98 -7.40 -5.25
C MET A 283 12.45 -7.33 -3.82
N ASN A 284 13.13 -6.58 -2.94
CA ASN A 284 12.85 -6.53 -1.51
C ASN A 284 11.48 -5.86 -1.22
N LYS A 285 11.37 -5.00 -0.21
CA LYS A 285 10.10 -4.32 0.07
C LYS A 285 9.69 -3.40 -1.08
N PHE A 286 8.45 -3.50 -1.53
CA PHE A 286 7.97 -2.78 -2.71
C PHE A 286 7.92 -1.26 -2.51
N SER A 287 8.36 -0.52 -3.53
CA SER A 287 8.03 0.89 -3.78
C SER A 287 7.74 1.12 -5.27
N THR A 288 7.18 2.27 -5.64
CA THR A 288 6.92 2.56 -7.07
C THR A 288 8.11 3.15 -7.81
N VAL A 289 9.20 3.50 -7.13
CA VAL A 289 10.38 4.10 -7.78
C VAL A 289 11.06 3.15 -8.77
N PRO A 290 11.26 1.85 -8.48
CA PRO A 290 11.82 0.91 -9.45
C PRO A 290 11.01 0.81 -10.75
N LEU A 291 9.68 0.95 -10.66
CA LEU A 291 8.79 0.98 -11.84
C LEU A 291 9.06 2.22 -12.69
N LEU A 292 9.16 3.38 -12.04
CA LEU A 292 9.48 4.64 -12.72
C LEU A 292 10.87 4.63 -13.35
N ILE A 293 11.87 4.06 -12.67
CA ILE A 293 13.23 3.85 -13.20
C ILE A 293 13.18 2.93 -14.41
N LYS A 294 12.44 1.82 -14.35
CA LYS A 294 12.25 0.89 -15.47
C LYS A 294 11.67 1.61 -16.69
N ALA A 295 10.61 2.38 -16.51
CA ALA A 295 9.98 3.15 -17.59
C ALA A 295 10.91 4.21 -18.18
N ALA A 296 11.59 5.01 -17.34
CA ALA A 296 12.54 6.03 -17.77
C ALA A 296 13.72 5.43 -18.57
N ARG A 297 14.32 4.33 -18.06
CA ARG A 297 15.39 3.60 -18.76
C ARG A 297 14.91 3.00 -20.07
N GLY A 298 13.70 2.43 -20.09
CA GLY A 298 13.08 1.90 -21.29
C GLY A 298 12.90 2.98 -22.36
N ALA A 299 12.26 4.09 -21.99
CA ALA A 299 12.05 5.22 -22.90
C ALA A 299 13.36 5.84 -23.41
N SER A 300 14.40 5.93 -22.57
CA SER A 300 15.72 6.42 -23.00
C SER A 300 16.38 5.51 -24.03
N ARG A 301 16.22 4.18 -23.90
CA ARG A 301 16.73 3.22 -24.90
C ARG A 301 15.93 3.29 -26.19
N GLU A 302 14.59 3.33 -26.09
CA GLU A 302 13.69 3.44 -27.24
C GLU A 302 13.96 4.69 -28.08
N SER A 303 14.30 5.81 -27.42
CA SER A 303 14.57 7.08 -28.10
C SER A 303 16.02 7.27 -28.55
N ASN A 304 16.94 6.36 -28.19
CA ASN A 304 18.38 6.52 -28.38
C ASN A 304 18.89 7.88 -27.85
N GLY A 305 18.39 8.31 -26.69
CA GLY A 305 18.74 9.58 -26.06
C GLY A 305 18.09 10.83 -26.68
N ASP A 306 17.21 10.71 -27.67
CA ASP A 306 16.47 11.84 -28.25
C ASP A 306 15.21 12.15 -27.43
N ASP A 307 15.24 13.23 -26.64
CA ASP A 307 14.11 13.64 -25.78
C ASP A 307 12.84 14.02 -26.56
N VAL A 308 12.94 14.41 -27.85
CA VAL A 308 11.75 14.64 -28.70
C VAL A 308 10.95 13.34 -28.88
N ARG A 309 11.64 12.20 -28.94
CA ARG A 309 11.05 10.86 -29.13
C ARG A 309 10.87 10.09 -27.84
N LYS A 310 11.43 10.60 -26.72
CA LYS A 310 11.31 9.95 -25.42
C LYS A 310 9.85 9.95 -24.97
N ARG A 311 9.33 8.73 -24.80
CA ARG A 311 7.90 8.48 -24.50
C ARG A 311 7.56 8.57 -23.02
N PHE A 312 8.55 8.71 -22.15
CA PHE A 312 8.35 8.79 -20.71
C PHE A 312 9.30 9.81 -20.11
N MET A 313 8.74 10.80 -19.40
CA MET A 313 9.51 11.82 -18.70
C MET A 313 8.96 12.02 -17.29
N ILE A 314 9.86 12.24 -16.34
CA ILE A 314 9.53 12.60 -14.95
C ILE A 314 10.14 13.95 -14.66
N VAL A 315 9.33 14.93 -14.25
CA VAL A 315 9.80 16.25 -13.86
C VAL A 315 9.60 16.41 -12.35
N PRO A 316 10.65 16.19 -11.54
CA PRO A 316 10.61 16.45 -10.11
C PRO A 316 10.66 17.95 -9.84
N ARG A 317 10.40 18.34 -8.58
CA ARG A 317 10.38 19.74 -8.13
C ARG A 317 9.45 20.61 -9.00
N CYS A 318 8.30 20.07 -9.37
CA CYS A 318 7.24 20.69 -10.16
C CYS A 318 5.88 20.52 -9.46
N HIS A 319 5.53 21.53 -8.66
CA HIS A 319 4.27 21.64 -7.96
C HIS A 319 3.20 22.21 -8.91
N VAL A 320 2.16 21.43 -9.16
CA VAL A 320 0.99 21.88 -9.91
C VAL A 320 0.03 22.60 -8.98
N LYS A 321 -0.29 23.85 -9.31
CA LYS A 321 -1.08 24.76 -8.48
C LYS A 321 -2.56 24.77 -8.86
N ARG A 322 -2.84 24.77 -10.17
CA ARG A 322 -4.19 24.89 -10.73
C ARG A 322 -4.23 24.35 -12.16
N LEU A 323 -5.39 23.90 -12.63
CA LEU A 323 -5.64 23.55 -14.02
C LEU A 323 -6.53 24.61 -14.66
N ASP A 324 -6.11 25.14 -15.81
CA ASP A 324 -6.98 26.03 -16.59
C ASP A 324 -7.92 25.21 -17.45
N VAL A 325 -9.19 25.63 -17.45
CA VAL A 325 -10.28 24.93 -18.11
C VAL A 325 -11.01 25.84 -19.08
N LYS A 326 -11.44 25.25 -20.20
CA LYS A 326 -12.30 25.88 -21.18
C LYS A 326 -13.65 25.16 -21.24
N SER A 327 -14.75 25.92 -21.25
CA SER A 327 -16.08 25.36 -21.51
C SER A 327 -16.22 24.90 -22.96
N GLU A 328 -16.80 23.73 -23.16
CA GLU A 328 -17.09 23.14 -24.45
C GLU A 328 -18.50 22.48 -24.42
N PRO A 329 -19.12 22.16 -25.56
CA PRO A 329 -20.34 21.37 -25.57
C PRO A 329 -20.16 20.06 -24.80
N GLY A 330 -21.02 19.80 -23.82
CA GLY A 330 -20.98 18.60 -22.98
C GLY A 330 -19.97 18.61 -21.82
N GLY A 331 -19.35 19.75 -21.48
CA GLY A 331 -18.55 19.88 -20.25
C GLY A 331 -17.35 20.83 -20.37
N LYS A 332 -16.44 20.76 -19.40
CA LYS A 332 -15.17 21.49 -19.40
C LYS A 332 -14.05 20.63 -19.98
N ARG A 333 -12.99 21.25 -20.50
CA ARG A 333 -11.75 20.57 -20.88
C ARG A 333 -10.56 21.33 -20.30
N VAL A 334 -9.59 20.60 -19.74
CA VAL A 334 -8.32 21.18 -19.29
C VAL A 334 -7.49 21.57 -20.52
N THR A 335 -6.99 22.80 -20.54
CA THR A 335 -6.21 23.38 -21.64
C THR A 335 -4.78 23.74 -21.27
N ALA A 336 -4.49 23.95 -19.98
CA ALA A 336 -3.16 24.20 -19.47
C ALA A 336 -3.04 23.77 -18.00
N ILE A 337 -1.81 23.51 -17.55
CA ILE A 337 -1.45 23.19 -16.17
C ILE A 337 -0.60 24.34 -15.64
N GLN A 338 -1.07 25.01 -14.59
CA GLN A 338 -0.31 26.07 -13.92
C GLN A 338 0.58 25.46 -12.86
N THR A 339 1.89 25.61 -13.01
CA THR A 339 2.89 25.11 -12.04
C THR A 339 3.61 26.27 -11.38
N GLN A 340 4.39 26.00 -10.32
CA GLN A 340 5.28 27.01 -9.74
C GLN A 340 6.46 27.39 -10.66
N ARG A 341 6.71 26.62 -11.73
CA ARG A 341 7.75 26.87 -12.74
C ARG A 341 7.24 27.55 -14.01
N GLY A 342 5.93 27.71 -14.14
CA GLY A 342 5.29 28.27 -15.33
C GLY A 342 4.12 27.41 -15.81
N GLU A 343 3.54 27.84 -16.92
CA GLU A 343 2.44 27.14 -17.58
C GLU A 343 2.96 25.96 -18.39
N PHE A 344 2.24 24.83 -18.36
CA PHE A 344 2.45 23.69 -19.25
C PHE A 344 1.22 23.51 -20.15
N PRO A 345 1.33 23.66 -21.48
CA PRO A 345 0.19 23.58 -22.38
C PRO A 345 -0.34 22.14 -22.51
N VAL A 346 -1.67 21.99 -22.64
CA VAL A 346 -2.33 20.68 -22.75
C VAL A 346 -2.98 20.52 -24.12
N ALA A 347 -2.48 19.55 -24.89
CA ALA A 347 -3.07 19.19 -26.18
C ALA A 347 -4.49 18.65 -26.03
N SER A 348 -5.32 18.82 -27.07
CA SER A 348 -6.75 18.46 -27.03
C SER A 348 -7.02 16.98 -26.73
N GLY A 349 -6.15 16.08 -27.19
CA GLY A 349 -6.22 14.64 -26.94
C GLY A 349 -5.65 14.19 -25.59
N CYS A 350 -4.90 15.06 -24.91
CA CYS A 350 -4.17 14.72 -23.70
C CYS A 350 -5.13 14.43 -22.53
N LYS A 351 -4.83 13.37 -21.77
CA LYS A 351 -5.52 13.00 -20.54
C LYS A 351 -4.71 13.47 -19.34
N ILE A 352 -5.37 14.14 -18.41
CA ILE A 352 -4.78 14.64 -17.17
C ILE A 352 -5.20 13.72 -16.04
N ILE A 353 -4.24 13.20 -15.29
CA ILE A 353 -4.50 12.31 -14.16
C ILE A 353 -4.01 12.98 -12.87
N ILE A 354 -4.91 13.19 -11.92
CA ILE A 354 -4.63 13.75 -10.59
C ILE A 354 -4.36 12.59 -9.61
N ALA A 355 -3.17 12.57 -9.02
CA ALA A 355 -2.65 11.46 -8.20
C ALA A 355 -1.79 11.94 -7.01
N GLN A 356 -2.18 13.05 -6.36
CA GLN A 356 -1.40 13.73 -5.30
C GLN A 356 -1.74 13.26 -3.86
N GLY A 357 -2.39 12.10 -3.70
CA GLY A 357 -3.02 11.71 -2.43
C GLY A 357 -4.39 12.35 -2.24
N ALA A 358 -5.16 11.96 -1.21
CA ALA A 358 -6.56 12.37 -1.10
C ALA A 358 -6.73 13.89 -0.95
N ILE A 359 -5.99 14.51 -0.02
CA ILE A 359 -6.16 15.92 0.31
C ILE A 359 -5.72 16.82 -0.85
N GLU A 360 -4.47 16.72 -1.32
CA GLU A 360 -3.97 17.61 -2.38
C GLU A 360 -4.64 17.36 -3.74
N SER A 361 -5.06 16.13 -4.06
CA SER A 361 -5.87 15.89 -5.27
C SER A 361 -7.20 16.63 -5.19
N THR A 362 -7.78 16.70 -4.00
CA THR A 362 -9.04 17.43 -3.76
C THR A 362 -8.84 18.91 -3.84
N ARG A 363 -7.77 19.43 -3.22
CA ARG A 363 -7.38 20.84 -3.32
C ARG A 363 -7.24 21.28 -4.77
N LEU A 364 -6.50 20.51 -5.58
CA LEU A 364 -6.32 20.81 -7.00
C LEU A 364 -7.66 20.80 -7.75
N ALA A 365 -8.54 19.83 -7.46
CA ALA A 365 -9.86 19.75 -8.06
C ALA A 365 -10.75 20.95 -7.68
N LEU A 366 -10.76 21.38 -6.42
CA LEU A 366 -11.50 22.55 -5.93
C LEU A 366 -11.03 23.84 -6.64
N LEU A 367 -9.72 24.04 -6.71
CA LEU A 367 -9.11 25.22 -7.38
C LEU A 367 -9.39 25.25 -8.88
N SER A 368 -9.54 24.09 -9.52
CA SER A 368 -9.61 23.96 -10.98
C SER A 368 -11.02 23.84 -11.52
N PHE A 369 -11.90 23.12 -10.81
CA PHE A 369 -13.23 22.76 -11.30
C PHE A 369 -14.37 23.47 -10.57
N GLY A 370 -14.08 24.02 -9.39
CA GLY A 370 -15.02 24.73 -8.52
C GLY A 370 -15.59 23.86 -7.40
N GLU A 371 -16.44 24.47 -6.59
CA GLU A 371 -17.14 23.83 -5.47
C GLU A 371 -18.59 23.50 -5.88
N ASP A 372 -18.93 22.21 -5.92
CA ASP A 372 -20.28 21.74 -6.24
C ASP A 372 -20.92 20.91 -5.11
N GLY A 373 -20.29 20.93 -3.93
CA GLY A 373 -20.70 20.18 -2.74
C GLY A 373 -20.30 18.70 -2.75
N ARG A 374 -19.83 18.14 -3.87
CA ARG A 374 -19.36 16.74 -3.95
C ARG A 374 -17.86 16.65 -3.76
N ILE A 375 -17.09 17.53 -4.40
CA ILE A 375 -15.62 17.55 -4.25
C ILE A 375 -15.27 17.83 -2.79
N GLY A 376 -14.51 16.91 -2.19
CA GLY A 376 -14.09 17.01 -0.79
C GLY A 376 -15.08 16.45 0.23
N SER A 377 -16.27 16.02 -0.20
CA SER A 377 -17.18 15.23 0.66
C SER A 377 -16.66 13.80 0.87
N ASN A 378 -17.27 13.04 1.79
CA ASN A 378 -16.90 11.63 2.03
C ASN A 378 -15.43 11.42 2.45
N LEU A 379 -14.86 12.39 3.19
CA LEU A 379 -13.52 12.22 3.75
C LEU A 379 -13.56 11.13 4.83
N MET A 380 -12.79 10.07 4.60
CA MET A 380 -12.56 8.98 5.54
C MET A 380 -11.08 8.90 5.89
N ALA A 381 -10.78 8.30 7.04
CA ALA A 381 -9.44 7.85 7.45
C ALA A 381 -9.58 6.51 8.19
N HIS A 382 -8.51 5.99 8.77
CA HIS A 382 -8.57 4.82 9.64
C HIS A 382 -8.51 5.21 11.11
N LEU A 383 -9.25 4.45 11.92
CA LEU A 383 -9.09 4.36 13.35
C LEU A 383 -7.85 3.51 13.62
N ARG A 384 -6.98 3.91 14.55
CA ARG A 384 -5.76 3.15 14.86
C ARG A 384 -5.49 3.04 16.34
N SER A 385 -5.24 1.83 16.79
CA SER A 385 -4.76 1.55 18.15
C SER A 385 -3.51 0.70 18.11
N ASN A 386 -2.62 0.90 19.08
CA ASN A 386 -1.42 0.09 19.26
C ASN A 386 -1.33 -0.38 20.71
N ILE A 387 -1.11 -1.69 20.91
CA ILE A 387 -0.67 -2.22 22.19
C ILE A 387 0.62 -3.01 22.01
N ASP A 388 1.56 -2.78 22.91
CA ASP A 388 2.82 -3.50 22.97
C ASP A 388 2.94 -4.18 24.33
N PHE A 389 3.37 -5.43 24.32
CA PHE A 389 3.61 -6.17 25.55
C PHE A 389 4.64 -7.28 25.33
N GLN A 390 5.23 -7.74 26.44
CA GLN A 390 6.12 -8.89 26.46
C GLN A 390 5.44 -10.07 27.12
N ILE A 391 5.62 -11.26 26.55
CA ILE A 391 5.29 -12.53 27.18
C ILE A 391 6.57 -13.31 27.47
N PRO A 392 6.62 -14.14 28.53
CA PRO A 392 7.71 -15.08 28.70
C PRO A 392 7.72 -16.07 27.54
N ARG A 393 8.90 -16.49 27.10
CA ARG A 393 9.05 -17.48 26.02
C ARG A 393 8.22 -18.75 26.26
N THR A 394 8.09 -19.15 27.52
CA THR A 394 7.32 -20.34 27.94
C THR A 394 5.81 -20.23 27.69
N ALA A 395 5.27 -19.03 27.42
CA ALA A 395 3.87 -18.86 27.05
C ALA A 395 3.55 -19.49 25.68
N LEU A 396 4.53 -19.55 24.75
CA LEU A 396 4.40 -20.24 23.47
C LEU A 396 4.83 -21.70 23.59
N THR A 397 3.87 -22.59 23.83
CA THR A 397 4.14 -24.02 24.09
C THR A 397 4.70 -24.79 22.89
N GLY A 398 4.51 -24.28 21.66
CA GLY A 398 4.99 -24.91 20.42
C GLY A 398 6.44 -24.58 20.07
N LEU A 399 7.11 -23.74 20.88
CA LEU A 399 8.43 -23.21 20.56
C LEU A 399 9.55 -24.15 21.03
N SER A 400 10.44 -24.54 20.12
CA SER A 400 11.55 -25.44 20.47
C SER A 400 12.48 -24.81 21.53
N PRO A 401 12.91 -25.57 22.55
CA PRO A 401 13.90 -25.10 23.52
C PRO A 401 15.32 -24.98 22.95
N THR A 402 15.58 -25.57 21.77
CA THR A 402 16.91 -25.55 21.12
C THR A 402 17.18 -24.22 20.41
N ILE A 403 16.15 -23.53 19.93
CA ILE A 403 16.29 -22.21 19.29
C ILE A 403 16.58 -21.17 20.37
N LYS A 404 17.67 -20.43 20.26
CA LYS A 404 18.03 -19.39 21.25
C LYS A 404 17.68 -17.99 20.77
N ALA A 405 18.04 -17.66 19.53
CA ALA A 405 17.62 -16.45 18.85
C ALA A 405 16.27 -16.67 18.15
N LEU A 406 15.25 -15.88 18.49
CA LEU A 406 13.94 -15.96 17.86
C LEU A 406 13.89 -15.13 16.58
N GLN A 407 13.27 -15.68 15.54
CA GLN A 407 12.99 -14.96 14.30
C GLN A 407 11.83 -13.98 14.51
N SER A 408 11.64 -13.06 13.56
CA SER A 408 10.43 -12.22 13.52
C SER A 408 9.20 -12.99 13.02
N SER A 409 8.02 -12.54 13.44
CA SER A 409 6.72 -13.07 13.02
C SER A 409 5.76 -11.93 12.68
N ALA A 410 4.88 -12.14 11.70
CA ALA A 410 3.82 -11.24 11.31
C ALA A 410 2.55 -12.04 10.99
N LEU A 411 1.43 -11.70 11.62
CA LEU A 411 0.14 -12.35 11.42
C LEU A 411 -0.99 -11.32 11.32
N LEU A 412 -2.12 -11.72 10.78
CA LEU A 412 -3.30 -10.88 10.56
C LEU A 412 -4.54 -11.55 11.16
N VAL A 413 -5.37 -10.78 11.86
CA VAL A 413 -6.72 -11.20 12.27
C VAL A 413 -7.73 -10.21 11.73
N ARG A 414 -8.82 -10.71 11.17
CA ARG A 414 -9.97 -9.89 10.75
C ARG A 414 -11.03 -9.89 11.83
N GLY A 415 -11.66 -8.75 12.02
CA GLY A 415 -12.78 -8.60 12.92
C GLY A 415 -13.90 -7.77 12.31
N GLN A 416 -15.07 -7.89 12.92
CA GLN A 416 -16.27 -7.16 12.53
C GLN A 416 -17.09 -6.85 13.78
N HIS A 417 -17.82 -5.74 13.77
CA HIS A 417 -18.68 -5.34 14.86
C HIS A 417 -20.07 -5.00 14.35
N LYS A 418 -21.12 -5.54 14.99
CA LYS A 418 -22.50 -5.18 14.69
C LYS A 418 -22.88 -3.93 15.45
N PHE A 419 -23.14 -2.85 14.72
CA PHE A 419 -23.46 -1.57 15.31
C PHE A 419 -24.77 -1.61 16.10
N LYS A 420 -24.78 -0.84 17.19
CA LYS A 420 -25.90 -0.77 18.12
C LYS A 420 -26.60 0.57 18.03
N LYS A 421 -27.92 0.53 18.15
CA LYS A 421 -28.76 1.70 18.39
C LYS A 421 -28.60 2.18 19.84
N PRO A 422 -29.05 3.40 20.19
CA PRO A 422 -29.03 3.88 21.57
C PRO A 422 -29.78 2.99 22.58
N ASP A 423 -30.74 2.17 22.13
CA ASP A 423 -31.47 1.20 22.96
C ASP A 423 -30.74 -0.13 23.16
N GLY A 424 -29.53 -0.28 22.59
CA GLY A 424 -28.70 -1.48 22.69
C GLY A 424 -29.00 -2.59 21.67
N THR A 425 -30.03 -2.42 20.82
CA THR A 425 -30.36 -3.39 19.76
C THR A 425 -29.47 -3.22 18.53
N ASP A 426 -29.29 -4.27 17.74
CA ASP A 426 -28.57 -4.21 16.46
C ASP A 426 -29.27 -3.20 15.51
N ASP A 427 -28.49 -2.33 14.88
CA ASP A 427 -28.99 -1.41 13.86
C ASP A 427 -29.05 -2.02 12.45
N GLY A 428 -28.57 -3.27 12.32
CA GLY A 428 -28.55 -4.03 11.07
C GLY A 428 -27.32 -3.80 10.20
N THR A 429 -26.38 -2.94 10.63
CA THR A 429 -25.14 -2.65 9.90
C THR A 429 -23.92 -3.18 10.66
N VAL A 430 -22.83 -3.37 9.91
CA VAL A 430 -21.57 -3.97 10.41
C VAL A 430 -20.41 -3.07 10.02
N GLY A 431 -19.49 -2.88 10.96
CA GLY A 431 -18.19 -2.26 10.73
C GLY A 431 -17.07 -3.29 10.77
N HIS A 432 -15.94 -2.99 10.12
CA HIS A 432 -14.82 -3.92 9.98
C HIS A 432 -13.53 -3.34 10.57
N PHE A 433 -12.73 -4.23 11.15
CA PHE A 433 -11.39 -3.92 11.60
C PHE A 433 -10.43 -5.08 11.30
N HIS A 434 -9.14 -4.83 11.37
CA HIS A 434 -8.15 -5.90 11.42
C HIS A 434 -7.05 -5.60 12.44
N LEU A 435 -6.44 -6.67 12.94
CA LEU A 435 -5.33 -6.64 13.88
C LEU A 435 -4.08 -7.14 13.17
N GLN A 436 -3.08 -6.27 13.07
CA GLN A 436 -1.73 -6.59 12.62
C GLN A 436 -0.91 -6.99 13.83
N ILE A 437 -0.41 -8.23 13.82
CA ILE A 437 0.31 -8.81 14.95
C ILE A 437 1.75 -8.98 14.51
N THR A 438 2.68 -8.34 15.20
CA THR A 438 4.12 -8.54 14.97
C THR A 438 4.76 -9.06 16.24
N ALA A 439 5.76 -9.92 16.12
CA ALA A 439 6.48 -10.44 17.28
C ALA A 439 7.94 -10.71 16.97
N SER A 440 8.83 -10.49 17.93
CA SER A 440 10.25 -10.84 17.81
C SER A 440 10.93 -11.11 19.16
N GLY A 441 12.11 -11.74 19.12
CA GLY A 441 12.96 -11.97 20.28
C GLY A 441 13.87 -10.79 20.53
N LEU A 442 13.54 -9.95 21.51
CA LEU A 442 14.32 -8.74 21.83
C LEU A 442 15.12 -8.89 23.13
N GLY A 443 15.73 -10.06 23.37
CA GLY A 443 16.44 -10.37 24.62
C GLY A 443 17.64 -9.46 24.93
N ASN A 444 18.20 -8.79 23.92
CA ASN A 444 19.37 -7.91 24.03
C ASN A 444 19.13 -6.46 23.53
N ALA A 445 17.92 -6.12 23.05
CA ALA A 445 17.70 -4.83 22.42
C ALA A 445 17.41 -3.71 23.44
N ALA A 446 18.04 -2.54 23.25
CA ALA A 446 17.76 -1.34 24.04
C ALA A 446 16.36 -0.77 23.77
N ASN A 447 15.70 -1.16 22.67
CA ASN A 447 14.35 -0.76 22.29
C ASN A 447 13.43 -1.99 22.26
N PRO A 448 12.38 -2.07 23.10
CA PRO A 448 11.47 -3.21 23.17
C PRO A 448 10.33 -3.15 22.14
N ASP A 449 10.54 -2.59 20.95
CA ASP A 449 9.55 -2.50 19.86
C ASP A 449 9.78 -3.58 18.78
N SER A 450 8.86 -4.54 18.65
CA SER A 450 8.97 -5.65 17.69
C SER A 450 8.92 -5.21 16.23
N GLU A 451 8.34 -4.05 15.94
CA GLU A 451 8.28 -3.54 14.56
C GLU A 451 9.66 -3.12 14.04
N VAL A 452 10.57 -2.71 14.93
CA VAL A 452 11.92 -2.29 14.56
C VAL A 452 12.67 -3.44 13.87
N GLU A 453 12.59 -4.65 14.43
CA GLU A 453 13.24 -5.83 13.86
C GLU A 453 12.53 -6.32 12.60
N LEU A 454 11.18 -6.34 12.60
CA LEU A 454 10.40 -6.74 11.42
C LEU A 454 10.72 -5.90 10.18
N PHE A 455 10.98 -4.61 10.39
CA PHE A 455 11.19 -3.63 9.33
C PHE A 455 12.65 -3.40 8.94
N GLN A 456 13.59 -4.12 9.55
CA GLN A 456 14.99 -4.13 9.14
C GLN A 456 15.23 -5.20 8.07
N THR A 457 14.97 -4.85 6.81
CA THR A 457 15.19 -5.78 5.67
C THR A 457 16.67 -5.98 5.37
N VAL A 458 17.51 -4.96 5.62
CA VAL A 458 18.97 -5.05 5.52
C VAL A 458 19.55 -4.88 6.93
N PRO A 459 20.01 -5.96 7.57
CA PRO A 459 20.60 -5.85 8.88
C PRO A 459 22.00 -5.20 8.77
N ASP A 460 22.38 -4.43 9.79
CA ASP A 460 23.74 -3.88 9.88
C ASP A 460 24.72 -5.03 10.14
N MET A 461 25.86 -5.04 9.45
CA MET A 461 26.91 -6.03 9.68
C MET A 461 27.35 -6.07 11.15
N ASP A 462 27.26 -4.94 11.85
CA ASP A 462 27.59 -4.82 13.26
C ASP A 462 26.58 -5.51 14.18
N THR A 463 25.31 -5.64 13.76
CA THR A 463 24.23 -6.21 14.58
C THR A 463 23.85 -7.64 14.18
N VAL A 464 24.10 -8.08 12.93
CA VAL A 464 23.76 -9.44 12.45
C VAL A 464 24.27 -10.54 13.39
N LYS A 465 25.53 -10.46 13.82
CA LYS A 465 26.10 -11.46 14.75
C LYS A 465 25.42 -11.43 16.11
N GLN A 466 25.03 -10.26 16.60
CA GLN A 466 24.34 -10.11 17.89
C GLN A 466 22.94 -10.75 17.83
N HIS A 467 22.21 -10.57 16.72
CA HIS A 467 20.92 -11.23 16.50
C HIS A 467 21.07 -12.75 16.43
N LEU A 468 22.04 -13.27 15.66
CA LEU A 468 22.25 -14.72 15.51
C LEU A 468 22.69 -15.42 16.81
N LEU A 469 23.35 -14.69 17.72
CA LEU A 469 23.85 -15.20 19.00
C LEU A 469 22.92 -14.84 20.18
N ALA A 470 21.78 -14.20 19.92
CA ALA A 470 20.83 -13.83 20.97
C ALA A 470 20.30 -15.07 21.72
N THR A 471 19.98 -14.88 23.00
CA THR A 471 19.33 -15.89 23.84
C THR A 471 18.07 -15.30 24.43
N ASP A 472 16.98 -15.37 23.66
CA ASP A 472 15.74 -14.68 23.99
C ASP A 472 14.94 -15.45 25.05
N SER A 473 14.67 -14.76 26.15
CA SER A 473 13.83 -15.26 27.26
C SER A 473 12.40 -14.70 27.23
N LYS A 474 12.18 -13.63 26.45
CA LYS A 474 10.89 -12.97 26.27
C LYS A 474 10.62 -12.72 24.80
N ILE A 475 9.34 -12.56 24.49
CA ILE A 475 8.83 -12.27 23.15
C ILE A 475 8.09 -10.94 23.25
N VAL A 476 8.53 -9.95 22.49
CA VAL A 476 7.79 -8.70 22.33
C VAL A 476 6.72 -8.94 21.29
N ILE A 477 5.49 -8.51 21.58
CA ILE A 477 4.35 -8.58 20.68
C ILE A 477 3.74 -7.20 20.57
N THR A 478 3.54 -6.75 19.33
CA THR A 478 2.73 -5.58 18.99
C THR A 478 1.43 -6.05 18.36
N ILE A 479 0.30 -5.53 18.84
CA ILE A 479 -1.00 -5.65 18.17
C ILE A 479 -1.42 -4.25 17.74
N ARG A 480 -1.43 -4.02 16.43
CA ARG A 480 -1.95 -2.79 15.82
C ARG A 480 -3.34 -3.05 15.26
N GLY A 481 -4.33 -2.41 15.86
CA GLY A 481 -5.70 -2.38 15.36
C GLY A 481 -5.88 -1.29 14.32
N ILE A 482 -6.51 -1.63 13.20
CA ILE A 482 -6.93 -0.69 12.16
C ILE A 482 -8.43 -0.90 11.89
N GLY A 483 -9.23 0.13 12.13
CA GLY A 483 -10.68 0.12 11.93
C GLY A 483 -11.11 1.10 10.85
N GLU A 484 -12.19 0.77 10.15
CA GLU A 484 -12.77 1.67 9.15
C GLU A 484 -13.48 2.87 9.80
N MET A 485 -13.44 4.02 9.14
CA MET A 485 -14.41 5.09 9.42
C MET A 485 -15.62 4.93 8.50
N GLN A 486 -16.80 5.31 9.00
CA GLN A 486 -18.02 5.33 8.22
C GLN A 486 -17.89 6.31 7.03
N PRO A 487 -18.35 5.90 5.83
CA PRO A 487 -18.50 6.82 4.72
C PRO A 487 -19.61 7.85 5.02
N ASP A 488 -19.69 8.89 4.19
CA ASP A 488 -20.77 9.88 4.19
C ASP A 488 -20.97 10.63 5.53
N ASN A 489 -19.93 10.75 6.35
CA ASN A 489 -19.98 11.62 7.52
C ASN A 489 -20.01 13.10 7.06
N PRO A 490 -21.13 13.84 7.25
CA PRO A 490 -21.23 15.23 6.79
C PRO A 490 -20.29 16.17 7.55
N ASN A 491 -19.77 15.72 8.71
CA ASN A 491 -18.83 16.47 9.52
C ASN A 491 -17.36 16.14 9.19
N SER A 492 -17.10 15.34 8.15
CA SER A 492 -15.76 15.08 7.63
C SER A 492 -15.66 15.49 6.17
N ASN A 493 -14.80 16.45 5.85
CA ASN A 493 -14.63 16.98 4.51
C ASN A 493 -13.26 17.67 4.30
N VAL A 494 -12.96 17.93 3.04
CA VAL A 494 -11.84 18.78 2.61
C VAL A 494 -12.41 19.96 1.84
N THR A 495 -12.12 21.18 2.28
CA THR A 495 -12.50 22.42 1.58
C THR A 495 -11.26 23.22 1.22
N LEU A 496 -11.42 24.35 0.54
CA LEU A 496 -10.41 25.40 0.59
C LEU A 496 -10.47 26.10 1.95
N ASP A 497 -9.35 26.60 2.42
CA ASP A 497 -9.30 27.36 3.66
C ASP A 497 -10.19 28.60 3.58
N LEU A 498 -10.88 28.89 4.69
CA LEU A 498 -11.77 30.03 4.81
C LEU A 498 -10.97 31.33 4.97
N ASP A 499 -9.76 31.26 5.54
CA ASP A 499 -8.83 32.39 5.51
C ASP A 499 -8.18 32.48 4.12
N PRO A 500 -8.49 33.52 3.32
CA PRO A 500 -7.89 33.66 1.99
C PRO A 500 -6.38 33.91 2.02
N ASN A 501 -5.79 34.22 3.18
CA ASN A 501 -4.35 34.40 3.35
C ASN A 501 -3.61 33.08 3.58
N GLU A 502 -4.32 32.01 3.91
CA GLU A 502 -3.74 30.67 4.01
C GLU A 502 -3.50 30.12 2.61
N VAL A 503 -2.35 30.49 2.05
CA VAL A 503 -1.95 30.15 0.69
C VAL A 503 -0.67 29.32 0.66
N ASP A 504 -0.54 28.49 -0.36
CA ASP A 504 0.71 27.84 -0.75
C ASP A 504 0.87 27.94 -2.27
N TYR A 505 2.06 28.33 -2.72
CA TYR A 505 2.36 28.73 -4.10
C TYR A 505 1.40 29.77 -4.72
N GLY A 506 0.75 30.58 -3.90
CA GLY A 506 -0.20 31.62 -4.33
C GLY A 506 -1.63 31.14 -4.55
N GLU A 507 -1.93 29.88 -4.24
CA GLU A 507 -3.30 29.33 -4.25
C GLU A 507 -3.73 28.99 -2.83
N ARG A 508 -5.02 29.09 -2.51
CA ARG A 508 -5.56 28.75 -1.17
C ARG A 508 -5.19 27.32 -0.79
N LYS A 509 -4.79 27.12 0.48
CA LYS A 509 -4.57 25.79 1.07
C LYS A 509 -5.90 25.03 1.18
N ALA A 510 -5.80 23.71 1.32
CA ALA A 510 -6.92 22.93 1.78
C ALA A 510 -7.11 23.12 3.30
N TYR A 511 -8.36 23.03 3.75
CA TYR A 511 -8.71 22.81 5.13
C TYR A 511 -9.31 21.40 5.28
N VAL A 512 -8.74 20.62 6.17
CA VAL A 512 -9.15 19.24 6.47
C VAL A 512 -9.96 19.25 7.76
N ASN A 513 -11.22 18.87 7.66
CA ASN A 513 -12.09 18.68 8.80
C ASN A 513 -12.40 17.19 8.94
N LEU A 514 -11.95 16.54 10.01
CA LEU A 514 -12.12 15.12 10.26
C LEU A 514 -12.77 14.92 11.64
N LYS A 515 -13.88 14.20 11.69
CA LYS A 515 -14.62 13.92 12.93
C LYS A 515 -15.12 12.47 12.97
N LEU A 516 -15.22 11.91 14.16
CA LEU A 516 -15.84 10.62 14.41
C LEU A 516 -17.36 10.72 14.39
N THR A 517 -18.01 9.66 13.93
CA THR A 517 -19.41 9.35 14.21
C THR A 517 -19.52 8.48 15.47
N VAL A 518 -20.74 8.28 15.96
CA VAL A 518 -21.01 7.33 17.07
C VAL A 518 -20.64 5.90 16.68
N LYS A 519 -20.84 5.52 15.42
CA LYS A 519 -20.47 4.19 14.91
C LYS A 519 -18.96 4.00 14.86
N ASP A 520 -18.22 5.02 14.44
CA ASP A 520 -16.75 4.96 14.47
C ASP A 520 -16.25 4.71 15.89
N GLN A 521 -16.86 5.36 16.90
CA GLN A 521 -16.53 5.15 18.29
C GLN A 521 -16.85 3.72 18.77
N GLN A 522 -18.03 3.18 18.42
CA GLN A 522 -18.41 1.79 18.74
C GLN A 522 -17.43 0.79 18.13
N LEU A 523 -17.04 0.99 16.86
CA LEU A 523 -16.07 0.11 16.19
C LEU A 523 -14.69 0.20 16.83
N TRP A 524 -14.23 1.40 17.21
CA TRP A 524 -12.95 1.58 17.89
C TRP A 524 -12.92 0.85 19.23
N ASP A 525 -13.99 0.96 20.02
CA ASP A 525 -14.13 0.26 21.30
C ASP A 525 -14.12 -1.27 21.12
N ALA A 526 -14.84 -1.78 20.12
CA ALA A 526 -14.87 -3.21 19.81
C ALA A 526 -13.51 -3.74 19.33
N MET A 527 -12.80 -2.98 18.50
CA MET A 527 -11.46 -3.31 18.04
C MET A 527 -10.44 -3.33 19.19
N ASP A 528 -10.52 -2.37 20.11
CA ASP A 528 -9.66 -2.32 21.29
C ASP A 528 -9.92 -3.50 22.23
N ALA A 529 -11.19 -3.85 22.44
CA ALA A 529 -11.58 -5.03 23.22
C ALA A 529 -11.07 -6.33 22.60
N ALA A 530 -11.22 -6.49 21.29
CA ALA A 530 -10.68 -7.64 20.58
C ALA A 530 -9.15 -7.74 20.67
N SER A 531 -8.46 -6.59 20.71
CA SER A 531 -7.00 -6.54 20.90
C SER A 531 -6.60 -7.00 22.31
N ASP A 532 -7.35 -6.63 23.35
CA ASP A 532 -7.12 -7.09 24.72
C ASP A 532 -7.39 -8.60 24.87
N GLU A 533 -8.51 -9.10 24.33
CA GLU A 533 -8.85 -10.53 24.31
C GLU A 533 -7.76 -11.36 23.62
N LEU A 534 -7.25 -10.84 22.51
CA LEU A 534 -6.15 -11.47 21.79
C LEU A 534 -4.86 -11.48 22.60
N ALA A 535 -4.49 -10.36 23.25
CA ALA A 535 -3.32 -10.31 24.11
C ALA A 535 -3.39 -11.31 25.28
N VAL A 536 -4.56 -11.45 25.90
CA VAL A 536 -4.82 -12.46 26.94
C VAL A 536 -4.65 -13.89 26.38
N ALA A 537 -5.16 -14.16 25.19
CA ALA A 537 -5.00 -15.45 24.54
C ALA A 537 -3.53 -15.77 24.20
N LEU A 538 -2.75 -14.76 23.81
CA LEU A 538 -1.32 -14.90 23.52
C LEU A 538 -0.46 -15.05 24.78
N ALA A 539 -0.85 -14.41 25.89
CA ALA A 539 -0.21 -14.59 27.19
C ALA A 539 -0.37 -16.01 27.75
N ASN A 540 -1.42 -16.74 27.33
CA ASN A 540 -1.67 -18.14 27.67
C ASN A 540 -1.66 -18.43 29.19
N GLY A 541 -2.24 -17.53 29.98
CA GLY A 541 -2.26 -17.59 31.45
C GLY A 541 -0.94 -17.14 32.11
N GLY A 542 0.08 -16.81 31.32
CA GLY A 542 1.30 -16.15 31.78
C GLY A 542 1.10 -14.68 32.10
N LYS A 543 2.06 -14.11 32.83
CA LYS A 543 2.13 -12.67 33.11
C LYS A 543 2.82 -11.93 31.98
N VAL A 544 2.50 -10.65 31.82
CA VAL A 544 3.03 -9.78 30.78
C VAL A 544 3.73 -8.57 31.35
N ASP A 545 4.67 -8.01 30.58
CA ASP A 545 5.14 -6.65 30.79
C ASP A 545 4.48 -5.74 29.75
N ILE A 546 3.86 -4.64 30.19
CA ILE A 546 3.14 -3.71 29.31
C ILE A 546 4.10 -2.61 28.88
N ILE A 547 4.12 -2.31 27.58
CA ILE A 547 5.00 -1.32 26.97
C ILE A 547 4.16 -0.13 26.48
N SER A 548 4.63 1.08 26.75
CA SER A 548 4.10 2.33 26.18
C SER A 548 5.11 2.92 25.21
N ARG A 549 4.64 3.44 24.07
CA ARG A 549 5.46 4.12 23.04
C ARG A 549 5.60 5.63 23.25
N ASN A 550 4.97 6.20 24.28
CA ASN A 550 4.84 7.65 24.43
C ASN A 550 5.59 8.18 25.67
N PRO A 551 6.54 9.14 25.55
CA PRO A 551 7.19 9.64 24.33
C PRO A 551 8.35 8.76 23.84
N THR A 552 8.74 7.77 24.64
CA THR A 552 9.80 6.80 24.36
C THR A 552 9.30 5.40 24.69
N THR A 553 9.65 4.41 23.86
CA THR A 553 9.28 3.01 24.09
C THR A 553 9.86 2.48 25.40
N GLN A 554 9.01 2.20 26.37
CA GLN A 554 9.42 1.74 27.70
C GLN A 554 8.37 0.83 28.34
N ILE A 555 8.83 -0.06 29.22
CA ILE A 555 7.96 -0.90 30.04
C ILE A 555 7.37 -0.05 31.17
N VAL A 556 6.04 0.10 31.16
CA VAL A 556 5.28 0.87 32.16
C VAL A 556 4.80 0.01 33.33
N GLU A 557 4.49 -1.27 33.08
CA GLU A 557 4.09 -2.22 34.11
C GLU A 557 4.77 -3.57 33.86
N ARG A 558 5.18 -4.26 34.93
CA ARG A 558 5.91 -5.53 34.86
C ARG A 558 5.17 -6.66 35.56
N ASN A 559 5.22 -7.83 34.96
CA ASN A 559 4.72 -9.09 35.54
C ASN A 559 3.25 -8.99 36.00
N VAL A 560 2.41 -8.35 35.19
CA VAL A 560 0.98 -8.15 35.44
C VAL A 560 0.14 -9.14 34.67
N ASP A 561 -1.13 -9.26 35.04
CA ASP A 561 -2.08 -10.02 34.22
C ASP A 561 -2.36 -9.29 32.90
N ALA A 562 -2.49 -10.02 31.80
CA ALA A 562 -2.84 -9.43 30.50
C ALA A 562 -4.19 -8.70 30.55
N THR A 563 -5.10 -9.07 31.46
CA THR A 563 -6.35 -8.33 31.67
C THR A 563 -6.14 -6.91 32.22
N GLY A 564 -4.93 -6.56 32.67
CA GLY A 564 -4.57 -5.22 33.13
C GLY A 564 -4.25 -4.22 32.00
N LEU A 565 -4.21 -4.66 30.74
CA LEU A 565 -3.86 -3.82 29.59
C LEU A 565 -4.73 -2.57 29.45
N THR A 566 -6.04 -2.68 29.67
CA THR A 566 -6.95 -1.53 29.57
C THR A 566 -6.69 -0.48 30.64
N THR A 567 -6.22 -0.89 31.83
CA THR A 567 -5.86 0.03 32.92
C THR A 567 -4.57 0.78 32.58
N ALA A 568 -3.54 0.07 32.13
CA ALA A 568 -2.24 0.64 31.79
C ALA A 568 -2.28 1.48 30.50
N LEU A 569 -3.06 1.04 29.51
CA LEU A 569 -3.21 1.65 28.19
C LEU A 569 -4.70 1.85 27.89
N PRO A 570 -5.35 2.91 28.41
CA PRO A 570 -6.78 3.14 28.24
C PRO A 570 -7.18 3.44 26.79
N TYR A 571 -8.47 3.21 26.48
CA TYR A 571 -9.08 3.39 25.15
C TYR A 571 -9.32 4.87 24.83
N ARG A 572 -8.24 5.62 24.71
CA ARG A 572 -8.29 7.05 24.39
C ARG A 572 -7.03 7.48 23.67
N ILE A 573 -7.16 8.61 22.99
CA ILE A 573 -6.03 9.33 22.43
C ILE A 573 -5.35 10.05 23.60
N PRO A 574 -4.03 9.88 23.81
CA PRO A 574 -3.28 10.63 24.81
C PRO A 574 -3.48 12.14 24.65
N SER A 575 -3.82 12.85 25.74
CA SER A 575 -3.99 14.31 25.68
C SER A 575 -2.65 15.07 25.66
N THR A 576 -1.58 14.40 26.09
CA THR A 576 -0.20 14.90 26.06
C THR A 576 0.75 13.76 25.70
N ALA A 577 2.00 14.09 25.34
CA ALA A 577 3.01 13.09 25.00
C ALA A 577 3.37 12.11 26.15
N ASN A 578 3.06 12.45 27.41
CA ASN A 578 3.32 11.61 28.58
C ASN A 578 2.06 10.89 29.08
N ASP A 579 0.91 11.13 28.44
CA ASP A 579 -0.36 10.56 28.86
C ASP A 579 -0.52 9.13 28.31
N ALA A 580 -1.02 8.21 29.13
CA ALA A 580 -1.23 6.84 28.72
C ALA A 580 -2.49 6.70 27.86
N GLY A 581 -2.36 6.06 26.71
CA GLY A 581 -3.46 5.76 25.79
C GLY A 581 -2.96 4.98 24.59
N ARG A 582 -3.79 4.07 24.09
CA ARG A 582 -3.46 3.19 22.96
C ARG A 582 -3.87 3.74 21.60
N ARG A 583 -4.75 4.73 21.57
CA ARG A 583 -5.33 5.25 20.33
C ARG A 583 -4.45 6.34 19.75
N ASP A 584 -4.24 6.28 18.45
CA ASP A 584 -3.58 7.35 17.73
C ASP A 584 -4.58 8.42 17.31
N GLY A 585 -4.11 9.65 17.13
CA GLY A 585 -4.92 10.73 16.59
C GLY A 585 -5.47 10.40 15.20
N LEU A 586 -6.63 10.95 14.85
CA LEU A 586 -7.11 10.86 13.48
C LEU A 586 -6.13 11.56 12.53
N GLY A 587 -5.95 11.01 11.33
CA GLY A 587 -5.04 11.57 10.31
C GLY A 587 -3.56 11.21 10.50
N THR A 588 -3.24 10.21 11.34
CA THR A 588 -1.86 9.71 11.54
C THR A 588 -1.56 8.40 10.79
N THR A 589 -2.55 7.85 10.08
CA THR A 589 -2.44 6.58 9.37
C THR A 589 -1.97 6.73 7.93
N TYR A 590 -1.96 7.95 7.38
CA TYR A 590 -1.69 8.23 5.97
C TYR A 590 -2.68 7.56 5.00
N HIS A 591 -3.91 7.29 5.45
CA HIS A 591 -4.95 6.59 4.69
C HIS A 591 -6.19 7.45 4.46
N GLU A 592 -6.04 8.76 4.36
CA GLU A 592 -7.11 9.67 4.00
C GLU A 592 -7.67 9.27 2.62
N ALA A 593 -8.98 9.17 2.50
CA ALA A 593 -9.64 8.59 1.33
C ALA A 593 -11.01 9.23 1.03
N GLY A 594 -11.50 8.97 -0.19
CA GLY A 594 -12.90 9.14 -0.60
C GLY A 594 -13.36 10.53 -1.04
N THR A 595 -12.49 11.53 -0.94
CA THR A 595 -12.80 12.93 -1.24
C THR A 595 -13.14 13.24 -2.71
N LEU A 596 -12.82 12.33 -3.62
CA LEU A 596 -13.14 12.37 -5.05
C LEU A 596 -13.86 11.09 -5.49
N ARG A 597 -14.69 10.50 -4.62
CA ARG A 597 -15.29 9.17 -4.77
C ARG A 597 -15.83 8.89 -6.16
N MET A 598 -15.58 7.66 -6.64
CA MET A 598 -16.18 7.14 -7.86
C MET A 598 -17.62 6.69 -7.65
N GLY A 599 -18.41 6.69 -8.72
CA GLY A 599 -19.77 6.18 -8.74
C GLY A 599 -20.48 6.42 -10.06
N ASP A 600 -21.52 5.64 -10.36
CA ASP A 600 -22.28 5.76 -11.61
C ASP A 600 -23.27 6.94 -11.62
N ASP A 601 -23.67 7.42 -10.43
CA ASP A 601 -24.58 8.55 -10.28
C ASP A 601 -23.81 9.88 -10.13
N SER A 602 -23.76 10.65 -11.21
CA SER A 602 -23.11 11.96 -11.25
C SER A 602 -23.71 13.02 -10.31
N SER A 603 -24.83 12.76 -9.63
CA SER A 603 -25.32 13.64 -8.55
C SER A 603 -24.73 13.30 -7.18
N LYS A 604 -24.13 12.11 -7.03
CA LYS A 604 -23.62 11.58 -5.76
C LYS A 604 -22.11 11.36 -5.76
N SER A 605 -21.49 11.08 -6.91
CA SER A 605 -20.04 10.88 -7.03
C SER A 605 -19.33 12.06 -7.68
N VAL A 606 -18.03 12.19 -7.46
CA VAL A 606 -17.18 13.20 -8.10
C VAL A 606 -16.63 12.67 -9.42
N THR A 607 -16.31 11.38 -9.45
CA THR A 607 -15.79 10.70 -10.62
C THR A 607 -16.69 9.54 -11.05
N ASP A 608 -16.61 9.14 -12.32
CA ASP A 608 -17.24 7.92 -12.81
C ASP A 608 -16.49 6.66 -12.32
N ALA A 609 -16.98 5.47 -12.67
CA ALA A 609 -16.37 4.19 -12.29
C ALA A 609 -14.91 4.02 -12.75
N ASN A 610 -14.43 4.82 -13.70
CA ASN A 610 -13.04 4.83 -14.18
C ASN A 610 -12.25 6.02 -13.59
N GLY A 611 -12.75 6.70 -12.56
CA GLY A 611 -12.07 7.85 -11.96
C GLY A 611 -12.10 9.10 -12.83
N LYS A 612 -12.87 9.15 -13.93
CA LYS A 612 -13.00 10.36 -14.75
C LYS A 612 -13.91 11.37 -14.05
N PHE A 613 -13.51 12.64 -13.95
CA PHE A 613 -14.37 13.68 -13.38
C PHE A 613 -15.65 13.87 -14.20
N HIS A 614 -16.81 13.89 -13.51
CA HIS A 614 -18.08 14.20 -14.15
C HIS A 614 -18.04 15.62 -14.72
N GLY A 615 -18.45 15.78 -15.98
CA GLY A 615 -18.45 17.08 -16.65
C GLY A 615 -17.08 17.62 -17.04
N VAL A 616 -15.97 16.89 -16.85
CA VAL A 616 -14.64 17.25 -17.37
C VAL A 616 -14.17 16.19 -18.37
N LYS A 617 -13.94 16.61 -19.62
CA LYS A 617 -13.76 15.68 -20.74
C LYS A 617 -12.46 14.87 -20.69
N ASN A 618 -11.42 15.40 -20.07
CA ASN A 618 -10.06 14.85 -20.14
C ASN A 618 -9.33 14.80 -18.79
N ALA A 619 -10.03 14.90 -17.66
CA ALA A 619 -9.42 14.80 -16.33
C ALA A 619 -9.90 13.54 -15.59
N TYR A 620 -8.96 12.90 -14.90
CA TYR A 620 -9.15 11.67 -14.13
C TYR A 620 -8.48 11.82 -12.75
N ALA A 621 -8.93 11.05 -11.77
CA ALA A 621 -8.29 10.90 -10.47
C ALA A 621 -7.94 9.43 -10.23
N VAL A 622 -6.87 9.19 -9.48
CA VAL A 622 -6.44 7.83 -9.08
C VAL A 622 -5.84 7.84 -7.68
N GLY A 623 -5.97 6.72 -6.97
CA GLY A 623 -5.52 6.54 -5.59
C GLY A 623 -6.68 6.57 -4.60
N LEU A 624 -6.39 6.84 -3.33
CA LEU A 624 -7.38 6.74 -2.25
C LEU A 624 -8.53 7.74 -2.38
N SER A 625 -8.31 8.87 -3.07
CA SER A 625 -9.34 9.89 -3.26
C SER A 625 -10.60 9.34 -3.92
N VAL A 626 -10.49 8.34 -4.80
CA VAL A 626 -11.65 7.80 -5.52
C VAL A 626 -12.41 6.71 -4.76
N PHE A 627 -11.96 6.30 -3.58
CA PHE A 627 -12.56 5.18 -2.84
C PHE A 627 -13.98 5.53 -2.34
N PRO A 628 -15.03 4.76 -2.68
CA PRO A 628 -16.35 4.95 -2.10
C PRO A 628 -16.40 4.64 -0.60
N THR A 629 -15.74 3.55 -0.18
CA THR A 629 -15.47 3.18 1.23
C THR A 629 -13.99 2.90 1.40
N VAL A 630 -13.45 3.16 2.58
CA VAL A 630 -12.03 2.87 2.88
C VAL A 630 -11.81 1.44 3.36
N GLY A 631 -12.80 0.84 4.05
CA GLY A 631 -12.69 -0.48 4.66
C GLY A 631 -11.68 -0.51 5.82
N SER A 632 -11.41 -1.68 6.39
CA SER A 632 -10.30 -1.82 7.35
C SER A 632 -8.91 -1.95 6.69
N PRO A 633 -8.74 -2.66 5.55
CA PRO A 633 -7.44 -2.91 4.94
C PRO A 633 -6.61 -1.68 4.61
N ASN A 634 -5.29 -1.80 4.78
CA ASN A 634 -4.36 -0.85 4.18
C ASN A 634 -4.61 -0.70 2.67
N PRO A 635 -4.67 0.53 2.14
CA PRO A 635 -5.28 0.80 0.83
C PRO A 635 -4.39 0.46 -0.38
N MET A 636 -3.17 -0.03 -0.16
CA MET A 636 -2.16 -0.20 -1.21
C MET A 636 -2.56 -1.21 -2.28
N LEU A 637 -3.04 -2.38 -1.89
CA LEU A 637 -3.49 -3.41 -2.84
C LEU A 637 -4.62 -2.89 -3.73
N THR A 638 -5.66 -2.32 -3.12
CA THR A 638 -6.81 -1.77 -3.84
C THR A 638 -6.42 -0.59 -4.73
N GLY A 639 -5.59 0.33 -4.24
CA GLY A 639 -5.18 1.50 -5.00
C GLY A 639 -4.31 1.15 -6.21
N ILE A 640 -3.39 0.17 -6.09
CA ILE A 640 -2.60 -0.32 -7.24
C ILE A 640 -3.51 -1.07 -8.22
N ALA A 641 -4.46 -1.87 -7.75
CA ALA A 641 -5.46 -2.54 -8.61
C ALA A 641 -6.27 -1.50 -9.44
N LEU A 642 -6.76 -0.43 -8.80
CA LEU A 642 -7.48 0.65 -9.48
C LEU A 642 -6.59 1.45 -10.45
N ALA A 643 -5.31 1.66 -10.13
CA ALA A 643 -4.36 2.29 -11.04
C ALA A 643 -4.15 1.44 -12.31
N ARG A 644 -4.02 0.12 -12.18
CA ARG A 644 -3.92 -0.79 -13.34
C ARG A 644 -5.19 -0.77 -14.19
N ARG A 645 -6.36 -0.82 -13.53
CA ARG A 645 -7.67 -0.72 -14.18
C ARG A 645 -7.81 0.56 -14.99
N LEU A 646 -7.43 1.70 -14.43
CA LEU A 646 -7.44 2.97 -15.15
C LEU A 646 -6.49 2.96 -16.36
N GLY A 647 -5.27 2.44 -16.22
CA GLY A 647 -4.34 2.37 -17.35
C GLY A 647 -4.83 1.46 -18.48
N ASP A 648 -5.51 0.36 -18.15
CA ASP A 648 -6.17 -0.50 -19.13
C ASP A 648 -7.32 0.21 -19.85
N HIS A 649 -8.13 0.98 -19.12
CA HIS A 649 -9.20 1.80 -19.69
C HIS A 649 -8.67 2.90 -20.62
N LEU A 650 -7.59 3.58 -20.23
CA LEU A 650 -6.97 4.67 -21.00
C LEU A 650 -6.16 4.18 -22.20
N THR A 651 -5.64 2.95 -22.14
CA THR A 651 -4.93 2.30 -23.24
C THR A 651 -5.45 0.88 -23.44
N PRO A 652 -6.66 0.70 -24.00
CA PRO A 652 -7.19 -0.63 -24.32
C PRO A 652 -6.27 -1.33 -25.32
N ARG A 653 -6.14 -2.67 -25.22
CA ARG A 653 -5.46 -3.42 -26.27
C ARG A 653 -6.30 -3.34 -27.54
N GLY A 654 -5.66 -3.21 -28.70
CA GLY A 654 -6.32 -3.57 -29.95
C GLY A 654 -6.75 -5.05 -29.91
N PRO A 655 -7.72 -5.48 -30.74
CA PRO A 655 -8.07 -6.89 -30.84
C PRO A 655 -6.81 -7.71 -31.13
N THR A 656 -6.48 -8.65 -30.26
CA THR A 656 -5.39 -9.60 -30.52
C THR A 656 -5.71 -10.35 -31.80
N ALA A 657 -4.79 -10.33 -32.78
CA ALA A 657 -4.88 -11.27 -33.89
C ALA A 657 -4.99 -12.69 -33.29
N PRO A 658 -5.86 -13.56 -33.85
CA PRO A 658 -5.97 -14.93 -33.35
C PRO A 658 -4.59 -15.57 -33.35
N PRO A 659 -4.27 -16.41 -32.34
CA PRO A 659 -3.00 -17.12 -32.32
C PRO A 659 -2.81 -17.84 -33.66
N PRO A 660 -1.61 -17.82 -34.26
CA PRO A 660 -1.38 -18.56 -35.49
C PRO A 660 -1.78 -20.01 -35.27
N ALA A 661 -2.63 -20.53 -36.16
CA ALA A 661 -3.09 -21.91 -36.10
C ALA A 661 -1.87 -22.81 -35.90
N SER A 662 -1.83 -23.56 -34.80
CA SER A 662 -0.78 -24.54 -34.56
C SER A 662 -0.85 -25.55 -35.70
N ASN A 663 0.14 -25.54 -36.58
CA ASN A 663 0.33 -26.63 -37.53
C ASN A 663 0.63 -27.89 -36.72
N ALA A 664 -0.41 -28.69 -36.49
CA ALA A 664 -0.30 -30.03 -35.96
C ALA A 664 0.30 -30.93 -37.06
N SER A 665 1.61 -30.85 -37.23
CA SER A 665 2.41 -31.85 -37.94
C SER A 665 3.86 -31.79 -37.46
N GLY A 666 4.19 -32.60 -36.46
CA GLY A 666 5.56 -32.74 -35.96
C GLY A 666 5.67 -33.87 -34.94
N SER A 667 6.30 -34.95 -35.37
CA SER A 667 6.55 -36.25 -34.71
C SER A 667 7.14 -36.18 -33.28
N PRO A 668 7.01 -37.25 -32.47
CA PRO A 668 7.46 -37.26 -31.08
C PRO A 668 8.99 -37.33 -31.00
N THR A 669 9.62 -36.33 -30.39
CA THR A 669 11.05 -36.38 -30.03
C THR A 669 11.20 -36.97 -28.63
N ALA A 670 12.08 -37.97 -28.55
CA ALA A 670 12.37 -38.81 -27.39
C ALA A 670 12.96 -38.07 -26.19
N SER A 671 12.71 -38.63 -25.00
CA SER A 671 13.28 -38.22 -23.71
C SER A 671 14.81 -38.26 -23.69
N PRO A 672 15.48 -37.40 -22.90
CA PRO A 672 16.93 -37.42 -22.76
C PRO A 672 17.40 -38.65 -21.95
N PRO A 673 18.57 -39.25 -22.27
CA PRO A 673 19.11 -40.36 -21.51
C PRO A 673 19.77 -39.89 -20.20
N ALA A 674 19.76 -40.76 -19.19
CA ALA A 674 20.39 -40.58 -17.89
C ALA A 674 21.94 -40.52 -18.00
N PRO A 675 22.64 -39.86 -17.05
CA PRO A 675 24.08 -39.68 -17.13
C PRO A 675 24.84 -40.97 -16.80
N ASP A 676 25.72 -41.36 -17.71
CA ASP A 676 26.60 -42.52 -17.58
C ASP A 676 27.86 -42.16 -16.76
N THR A 677 28.11 -42.97 -15.74
CA THR A 677 29.27 -42.89 -14.84
C THR A 677 30.40 -43.75 -15.41
N SER A 678 31.31 -43.15 -16.17
CA SER A 678 32.65 -43.70 -16.37
C SER A 678 33.65 -42.62 -16.79
N GLY A 679 34.66 -42.38 -15.95
CA GLY A 679 35.94 -41.78 -16.39
C GLY A 679 36.70 -42.80 -17.27
N PRO A 680 37.84 -42.43 -17.93
CA PRO A 680 39.03 -41.95 -17.21
C PRO A 680 39.99 -40.99 -17.96
N ALA A 681 40.99 -40.53 -17.19
CA ALA A 681 42.43 -40.31 -17.48
C ALA A 681 42.94 -39.20 -18.43
N ASP A 682 43.83 -38.39 -17.84
CA ASP A 682 45.08 -37.78 -18.36
C ASP A 682 45.05 -36.96 -19.65
N GLN A 683 45.15 -35.63 -19.50
CA GLN A 683 46.41 -34.85 -19.62
C GLN A 683 46.21 -33.39 -19.23
#